data_AF-A0A9E1ZBV3-F1
#
_entry.id   AF-A0A9E1ZBV3-F1
#
_cell.length_a   1.000
_cell.length_b   1.000
_cell.length_c   1.000
_cell.angle_alpha   90.00
_cell.angle_beta   90.00
_cell.angle_gamma   90.00
#
_symmetry.space_group_name_H-M   'P 1'
#
loop_
_entity.id
_entity.type
_entity.pdbx_description
1 polymer ?
#
loop_
_entity_poly.entity_id
_entity_poly.type
_entity_poly.pdbx_seq_one_letter_code
_entity_poly.pdbx_strand_id
1 'polypeptide(L)'
;MRPRNPEHFLHQQDPSLHKEPIIEHLQWQREERQEKKEEQPRKKIEGWLQMWQDILEDAKTDQEVVTRMKQAAHELYVMKAKDVPDSFFVQQQRVARNEGREIPEITPELRSQAGEVIGRDQRASLDYWINYFSSSDAEGYPVWLKYWAFEGMKKLRRNPDAGDPEAQNSDTFIPRSKDTVAPYPELNQEALVYAMELLQSQFSKEYISLLEEKNDVKRQLDRLRSYDNINSGITKKEGLLQKEGIQTKTKAALEKGISKDRRLLERLPEDESDRNKEIEKFSQKLEVLEERQKKMLGYEDIDKPLEDIEELLSHTDFRTLYNEAFKQLVEIDESVLQVTKGTWVTYPKGSDHMKLVDSLQGKGTGWCTAGEGFASSQVAAGDFHVYYSEDENNEATIPRLAIRMKGNNIAEVRGRAVKQNIDSYMAKTAILGNKLTEFPDGDVYQKKDADMKQLTDIYKRHQATEPLSPQDLTFLYEINEKVQGFGYGRDSRVQEIIDNRRDRGIDIKEDLAFALQTKYPEMTKDKISTTHNEALNGDTLFHYGNLDLRSITSLEGVTLPDVDGNLDLRSITSLEGVTLPDVGGNLDLRSITSLEGVTLSDVGGDLYLNSITSLEGVILPDIGGNLYLGSITSLEGVTLPDVGRDLNLRSITSLEGVTFGNVGGDLSLNSITSLEGVTLPDVGGNLDLRSITSLEGVTLPDVGGNFYLNSITSLEGVTFGDVGGSLDLRSITS
;
A
#
# COMPACT_ATOMS: atom_id res chain seq x y z
N MET A 1 15.89 -14.71 -31.51
CA MET A 1 16.65 -13.55 -31.00
C MET A 1 15.96 -13.09 -29.73
N ARG A 2 16.66 -13.00 -28.60
CA ARG A 2 16.06 -12.47 -27.36
C ARG A 2 15.59 -11.03 -27.58
N PRO A 3 14.43 -10.63 -27.02
CA PRO A 3 13.94 -9.26 -27.14
C PRO A 3 14.97 -8.31 -26.52
N ARG A 4 15.19 -7.16 -27.17
CA ARG A 4 16.16 -6.14 -26.72
C ARG A 4 15.55 -5.09 -25.81
N ASN A 5 14.22 -4.99 -25.78
CA ASN A 5 13.46 -4.03 -24.99
C ASN A 5 12.04 -4.57 -24.74
N PRO A 6 11.32 -3.99 -23.76
CA PRO A 6 9.99 -4.45 -23.36
C PRO A 6 8.93 -4.43 -24.46
N GLU A 7 8.93 -3.43 -25.34
CA GLU A 7 7.90 -3.30 -26.39
C GLU A 7 8.07 -4.37 -27.46
N HIS A 8 9.32 -4.73 -27.77
CA HIS A 8 9.60 -5.87 -28.64
C HIS A 8 9.16 -7.18 -27.99
N PHE A 9 9.37 -7.34 -26.68
CA PHE A 9 8.90 -8.51 -25.95
C PHE A 9 7.37 -8.64 -26.02
N LEU A 10 6.63 -7.58 -25.67
CA LEU A 10 5.16 -7.61 -25.74
C LEU A 10 4.65 -7.89 -27.15
N HIS A 11 5.26 -7.30 -28.18
CA HIS A 11 4.91 -7.58 -29.58
C HIS A 11 5.24 -9.02 -30.01
N GLN A 12 6.24 -9.68 -29.40
CA GLN A 12 6.50 -11.10 -29.65
C GLN A 12 5.45 -11.99 -28.99
N GLN A 13 4.99 -11.62 -27.79
CA GLN A 13 3.91 -12.33 -27.08
C GLN A 13 2.57 -12.17 -27.81
N ASP A 14 2.28 -10.97 -28.30
CA ASP A 14 1.09 -10.66 -29.08
C ASP A 14 1.43 -9.76 -30.29
N PRO A 15 1.64 -10.37 -31.48
CA PRO A 15 1.91 -9.63 -32.71
C PRO A 15 0.76 -8.71 -33.16
N SER A 16 -0.45 -8.88 -32.62
CA SER A 16 -1.61 -8.02 -32.91
C SER A 16 -1.78 -6.85 -31.95
N LEU A 17 -1.05 -6.82 -30.82
CA LEU A 17 -1.26 -5.82 -29.76
C LEU A 17 -1.30 -4.37 -30.27
N HIS A 18 -0.40 -4.01 -31.18
CA HIS A 18 -0.31 -2.68 -31.78
C HIS A 18 -1.53 -2.26 -32.64
N LYS A 19 -2.47 -3.17 -32.87
CA LYS A 19 -3.72 -2.98 -33.63
C LYS A 19 -4.96 -2.99 -32.74
N GLU A 20 -4.78 -3.14 -31.42
CA GLU A 20 -5.90 -3.06 -30.48
C GLU A 20 -6.63 -1.72 -30.62
N PRO A 21 -7.98 -1.68 -30.53
CA PRO A 21 -8.76 -0.48 -30.79
C PRO A 21 -8.30 0.74 -29.99
N ILE A 22 -7.88 0.54 -28.74
CA ILE A 22 -7.37 1.61 -27.87
C ILE A 22 -6.04 2.20 -28.40
N ILE A 23 -5.15 1.37 -28.95
CA ILE A 23 -3.86 1.82 -29.50
C ILE A 23 -4.08 2.57 -30.82
N GLU A 24 -4.99 2.08 -31.67
CA GLU A 24 -5.36 2.79 -32.90
C GLU A 24 -6.08 4.11 -32.59
N HIS A 25 -6.90 4.17 -31.53
CA HIS A 25 -7.51 5.41 -31.06
C HIS A 25 -6.46 6.45 -30.63
N LEU A 26 -5.39 6.04 -29.94
CA LEU A 26 -4.27 6.93 -29.60
C LEU A 26 -3.59 7.50 -30.85
N GLN A 27 -3.47 6.71 -31.93
CA GLN A 27 -2.92 7.20 -33.19
C GLN A 27 -3.85 8.21 -33.87
N TRP A 28 -5.17 7.99 -33.79
CA TRP A 28 -6.16 8.95 -34.26
C TRP A 28 -6.09 10.27 -33.48
N GLN A 29 -5.98 10.22 -32.14
CA GLN A 29 -5.84 11.44 -31.32
C GLN A 29 -4.55 12.23 -31.60
N ARG A 30 -3.47 11.57 -32.01
CA ARG A 30 -2.25 12.24 -32.46
C ARG A 30 -2.47 13.04 -33.75
N GLU A 31 -3.18 12.46 -34.71
CA GLU A 31 -3.53 13.17 -35.96
C GLU A 31 -4.40 14.40 -35.71
N GLU A 32 -5.39 14.30 -34.82
CA GLU A 32 -6.24 15.44 -34.44
C GLU A 32 -5.41 16.58 -33.82
N ARG A 33 -4.32 16.24 -33.10
CA ARG A 33 -3.34 17.20 -32.55
C ARG A 33 -2.29 17.67 -33.56
N GLN A 34 -2.43 17.32 -34.84
CA GLN A 34 -1.48 17.60 -35.92
C GLN A 34 -0.08 16.97 -35.72
N GLU A 35 0.00 15.92 -34.91
CA GLU A 35 1.21 15.11 -34.74
C GLU A 35 1.25 14.00 -35.80
N LYS A 36 2.47 13.61 -36.21
CA LYS A 36 2.63 12.51 -37.17
C LYS A 36 2.25 11.17 -36.51
N LYS A 37 1.43 10.35 -37.20
CA LYS A 37 1.17 8.96 -36.78
C LYS A 37 2.45 8.17 -36.65
N GLU A 38 2.45 7.29 -35.65
CA GLU A 38 3.49 6.30 -35.52
C GLU A 38 3.13 5.05 -36.35
N GLU A 39 4.03 4.64 -37.23
CA GLU A 39 3.85 3.49 -38.12
C GLU A 39 4.53 2.23 -37.57
N GLN A 40 5.53 2.37 -36.70
CA GLN A 40 6.26 1.23 -36.16
C GLN A 40 5.46 0.57 -35.03
N PRO A 41 5.13 -0.74 -35.12
CA PRO A 41 4.36 -1.45 -34.11
C PRO A 41 4.88 -1.26 -32.67
N ARG A 42 6.19 -1.29 -32.49
CA ARG A 42 6.83 -1.14 -31.17
C ARG A 42 6.66 0.25 -30.59
N LYS A 43 6.76 1.28 -31.44
CA LYS A 43 6.58 2.68 -31.01
C LYS A 43 5.11 2.99 -30.70
N LYS A 44 4.16 2.34 -31.39
CA LYS A 44 2.73 2.37 -31.00
C LYS A 44 2.52 1.78 -29.60
N ILE A 45 3.13 0.63 -29.31
CA ILE A 45 3.06 -0.03 -28.00
C ILE A 45 3.71 0.85 -26.91
N GLU A 46 4.87 1.47 -27.19
CA GLU A 46 5.54 2.40 -26.26
C GLU A 46 4.61 3.56 -25.85
N GLY A 47 3.98 4.23 -26.81
CA GLY A 47 3.06 5.33 -26.52
C GLY A 47 1.81 4.89 -25.73
N TRP A 48 1.34 3.66 -25.96
CA TRP A 48 0.24 3.08 -25.20
C TRP A 48 0.65 2.69 -23.76
N LEU A 49 1.87 2.18 -23.55
CA LEU A 49 2.41 1.94 -22.21
C LEU A 49 2.57 3.24 -21.43
N GLN A 50 2.97 4.35 -22.09
CA GLN A 50 3.03 5.66 -21.45
C GLN A 50 1.65 6.14 -21.00
N MET A 51 0.61 5.99 -21.83
CA MET A 51 -0.76 6.30 -21.42
C MET A 51 -1.17 5.51 -20.17
N TRP A 52 -0.85 4.22 -20.10
CA TRP A 52 -1.12 3.42 -18.91
C TRP A 52 -0.30 3.85 -17.70
N GLN A 53 0.93 4.34 -17.91
CA GLN A 53 1.75 4.89 -16.84
C GLN A 53 1.07 6.13 -16.24
N ASP A 54 0.57 7.03 -17.09
CA ASP A 54 -0.13 8.24 -16.65
C ASP A 54 -1.42 7.88 -15.88
N ILE A 55 -2.22 6.92 -16.40
CA ILE A 55 -3.43 6.44 -15.72
C ILE A 55 -3.12 5.83 -14.35
N LEU A 56 -2.07 5.01 -14.26
CA LEU A 56 -1.67 4.39 -12.99
C LEU A 56 -1.10 5.41 -12.00
N GLU A 57 -0.50 6.50 -12.48
CA GLU A 57 -0.06 7.62 -11.64
C GLU A 57 -1.27 8.34 -11.04
N ASP A 58 -2.26 8.68 -11.87
CA ASP A 58 -3.51 9.31 -11.41
C ASP A 58 -4.24 8.42 -10.38
N ALA A 59 -4.27 7.10 -10.64
CA ALA A 59 -4.90 6.11 -9.77
C ALA A 59 -4.32 6.04 -8.35
N LYS A 60 -3.09 6.54 -8.12
CA LYS A 60 -2.50 6.62 -6.78
C LYS A 60 -3.22 7.63 -5.88
N THR A 61 -3.82 8.65 -6.49
CA THR A 61 -4.45 9.76 -5.77
C THR A 61 -5.95 9.86 -6.02
N ASP A 62 -6.46 9.24 -7.10
CA ASP A 62 -7.85 9.30 -7.51
C ASP A 62 -8.49 7.90 -7.55
N GLN A 63 -9.31 7.61 -6.53
CA GLN A 63 -10.04 6.35 -6.42
C GLN A 63 -11.11 6.17 -7.52
N GLU A 64 -11.56 7.26 -8.15
CA GLU A 64 -12.51 7.19 -9.26
C GLU A 64 -11.85 6.55 -10.49
N VAL A 65 -10.56 6.82 -10.73
CA VAL A 65 -9.77 6.18 -11.79
C VAL A 65 -9.72 4.67 -11.57
N VAL A 66 -9.38 4.23 -10.35
CA VAL A 66 -9.38 2.80 -9.99
C VAL A 66 -10.76 2.18 -10.18
N THR A 67 -11.83 2.90 -9.83
CA THR A 67 -13.21 2.45 -9.99
C THR A 67 -13.56 2.23 -11.47
N ARG A 68 -13.18 3.17 -12.35
CA ARG A 68 -13.39 3.05 -13.80
C ARG A 68 -12.57 1.89 -14.39
N MET A 69 -11.34 1.67 -13.92
CA MET A 69 -10.53 0.52 -14.33
C MET A 69 -11.21 -0.81 -13.97
N LYS A 70 -11.74 -0.92 -12.75
CA LYS A 70 -12.50 -2.09 -12.31
C LYS A 70 -13.73 -2.32 -13.17
N GLN A 71 -14.53 -1.29 -13.41
CA GLN A 71 -15.73 -1.38 -14.25
C GLN A 71 -15.40 -1.90 -15.65
N ALA A 72 -14.39 -1.33 -16.30
CA ALA A 72 -13.94 -1.80 -17.62
C ALA A 72 -13.47 -3.26 -17.59
N ALA A 73 -12.71 -3.65 -16.56
CA ALA A 73 -12.26 -5.02 -16.40
C ALA A 73 -13.42 -6.00 -16.12
N HIS A 74 -14.44 -5.59 -15.35
CA HIS A 74 -15.62 -6.40 -15.08
C HIS A 74 -16.42 -6.65 -16.36
N GLU A 75 -16.64 -5.61 -17.17
CA GLU A 75 -17.37 -5.73 -18.42
C GLU A 75 -16.71 -6.69 -19.43
N LEU A 76 -15.38 -6.69 -19.45
CA LEU A 76 -14.58 -7.49 -20.39
C LEU A 76 -14.35 -8.93 -19.92
N TYR A 77 -14.14 -9.13 -18.61
CA TYR A 77 -13.57 -10.36 -18.09
C TYR A 77 -14.46 -11.12 -17.09
N VAL A 78 -15.57 -10.54 -16.62
CA VAL A 78 -16.47 -11.24 -15.70
C VAL A 78 -17.59 -11.94 -16.47
N MET A 79 -17.85 -13.19 -16.10
CA MET A 79 -18.93 -13.99 -16.67
C MET A 79 -20.29 -13.35 -16.36
N LYS A 80 -21.15 -13.22 -17.38
CA LYS A 80 -22.53 -12.75 -17.20
C LYS A 80 -23.43 -13.93 -16.85
N ALA A 81 -24.50 -13.69 -16.11
CA ALA A 81 -25.41 -14.75 -15.64
C ALA A 81 -25.94 -15.66 -16.77
N LYS A 82 -26.20 -15.08 -17.95
CA LYS A 82 -26.63 -15.80 -19.14
C LYS A 82 -25.57 -16.72 -19.77
N ASP A 83 -24.30 -16.49 -19.45
CA ASP A 83 -23.15 -17.19 -20.02
C ASP A 83 -22.65 -18.32 -19.10
N VAL A 84 -23.30 -18.54 -17.94
CA VAL A 84 -22.98 -19.65 -17.02
C VAL A 84 -23.30 -20.99 -17.70
N PRO A 85 -22.33 -21.91 -17.79
CA PRO A 85 -22.50 -23.15 -18.55
C PRO A 85 -23.45 -24.14 -17.86
N ASP A 86 -24.22 -24.89 -18.65
CA ASP A 86 -25.13 -25.93 -18.14
C ASP A 86 -24.41 -26.99 -17.30
N SER A 87 -23.14 -27.27 -17.63
CA SER A 87 -22.30 -28.22 -16.90
C SER A 87 -22.12 -27.85 -15.43
N PHE A 88 -22.12 -26.56 -15.08
CA PHE A 88 -22.07 -26.09 -13.69
C PHE A 88 -23.29 -26.56 -12.90
N PHE A 89 -24.50 -26.36 -13.44
CA PHE A 89 -25.74 -26.75 -12.77
C PHE A 89 -25.87 -28.27 -12.66
N VAL A 90 -25.44 -29.01 -13.68
CA VAL A 90 -25.38 -30.48 -13.64
C VAL A 90 -24.40 -30.94 -12.54
N GLN A 91 -23.25 -30.27 -12.37
CA GLN A 91 -22.33 -30.57 -11.27
C GLN A 91 -22.95 -30.26 -9.90
N GLN A 92 -23.64 -29.12 -9.73
CA GLN A 92 -24.34 -28.79 -8.49
C GLN A 92 -25.41 -29.84 -8.12
N GLN A 93 -26.19 -30.31 -9.10
CA GLN A 93 -27.14 -31.42 -8.89
C GLN A 93 -26.45 -32.73 -8.48
N ARG A 94 -25.28 -33.03 -9.05
CA ARG A 94 -24.49 -34.21 -8.70
C ARG A 94 -23.94 -34.12 -7.27
N VAL A 95 -23.43 -32.96 -6.86
CA VAL A 95 -22.95 -32.71 -5.50
C VAL A 95 -24.10 -32.83 -4.50
N ALA A 96 -25.24 -32.20 -4.76
CA ALA A 96 -26.43 -32.32 -3.92
C ALA A 96 -26.88 -33.78 -3.75
N ARG A 97 -26.92 -34.54 -4.85
CA ARG A 97 -27.23 -35.99 -4.82
C ARG A 97 -26.23 -36.77 -3.96
N ASN A 98 -24.92 -36.52 -4.11
CA ASN A 98 -23.87 -37.24 -3.38
C ASN A 98 -23.91 -36.94 -1.87
N GLU A 99 -24.28 -35.73 -1.49
CA GLU A 99 -24.39 -35.29 -0.10
C GLU A 99 -25.77 -35.57 0.53
N GLY A 100 -26.69 -36.20 -0.20
CA GLY A 100 -28.05 -36.47 0.28
C GLY A 100 -28.92 -35.22 0.45
N ARG A 101 -28.53 -34.09 -0.17
CA ARG A 101 -29.30 -32.84 -0.19
C ARG A 101 -30.40 -32.90 -1.26
N GLU A 102 -31.42 -32.06 -1.12
CA GLU A 102 -32.46 -31.91 -2.14
C GLU A 102 -31.83 -31.46 -3.46
N ILE A 103 -32.18 -32.14 -4.56
CA ILE A 103 -31.63 -31.84 -5.89
C ILE A 103 -32.38 -30.64 -6.45
N PRO A 104 -31.71 -29.49 -6.66
CA PRO A 104 -32.40 -28.29 -7.11
C PRO A 104 -32.89 -28.42 -8.55
N GLU A 105 -34.10 -27.93 -8.81
CA GLU A 105 -34.62 -27.72 -10.16
C GLU A 105 -33.89 -26.52 -10.81
N ILE A 106 -33.46 -26.65 -12.06
CA ILE A 106 -32.73 -25.58 -12.76
C ILE A 106 -33.72 -24.58 -13.34
N THR A 107 -34.13 -23.59 -12.53
CA THR A 107 -35.01 -22.50 -12.96
C THR A 107 -34.23 -21.27 -13.47
N PRO A 108 -34.87 -20.36 -14.22
CA PRO A 108 -34.26 -19.08 -14.61
C PRO A 108 -33.75 -18.26 -13.41
N GLU A 109 -34.47 -18.30 -12.29
CA GLU A 109 -34.10 -17.62 -11.04
C GLU A 109 -32.83 -18.20 -10.44
N LEU A 110 -32.70 -19.53 -10.38
CA LEU A 110 -31.49 -20.19 -9.90
C LEU A 110 -30.28 -19.86 -10.79
N ARG A 111 -30.49 -19.78 -12.11
CA ARG A 111 -29.43 -19.36 -13.06
C ARG A 111 -29.00 -17.92 -12.83
N SER A 112 -29.95 -17.02 -12.60
CA SER A 112 -29.66 -15.62 -12.27
C SER A 112 -28.85 -15.52 -10.99
N GLN A 113 -29.30 -16.18 -9.91
CA GLN A 113 -28.61 -16.18 -8.62
C GLN A 113 -27.20 -16.78 -8.70
N ALA A 114 -27.04 -17.92 -9.38
CA ALA A 114 -25.73 -18.52 -9.60
C ALA A 114 -24.80 -17.57 -10.37
N GLY A 115 -25.32 -16.91 -11.41
CA GLY A 115 -24.59 -15.92 -12.19
C GLY A 115 -24.15 -14.70 -11.37
N GLU A 116 -24.99 -14.23 -10.46
CA GLU A 116 -24.66 -13.14 -9.55
C GLU A 116 -23.54 -13.52 -8.57
N VAL A 117 -23.59 -14.72 -8.00
CA VAL A 117 -22.55 -15.23 -7.08
C VAL A 117 -21.23 -15.42 -7.82
N ILE A 118 -21.24 -16.14 -8.95
CA ILE A 118 -20.06 -16.36 -9.79
C ILE A 118 -19.45 -15.02 -10.21
N GLY A 119 -20.30 -14.11 -10.71
CA GLY A 119 -19.87 -12.78 -11.13
C GLY A 119 -19.32 -11.95 -9.97
N ARG A 120 -19.85 -12.08 -8.76
CA ARG A 120 -19.34 -11.43 -7.55
C ARG A 120 -17.95 -11.94 -7.18
N ASP A 121 -17.74 -13.24 -7.18
CA ASP A 121 -16.45 -13.83 -6.78
C ASP A 121 -15.36 -13.55 -7.82
N GLN A 122 -15.72 -13.56 -9.12
CA GLN A 122 -14.83 -13.15 -10.20
C GLN A 122 -14.48 -11.65 -10.13
N ARG A 123 -15.44 -10.77 -9.84
CA ARG A 123 -15.18 -9.35 -9.60
C ARG A 123 -14.23 -9.15 -8.42
N ALA A 124 -14.53 -9.76 -7.27
CA ALA A 124 -13.73 -9.60 -6.06
C ALA A 124 -12.27 -10.07 -6.24
N SER A 125 -12.07 -11.21 -6.91
CA SER A 125 -10.72 -11.71 -7.22
C SER A 125 -9.98 -10.82 -8.21
N LEU A 126 -10.65 -10.31 -9.25
CA LEU A 126 -10.05 -9.41 -10.25
C LEU A 126 -9.73 -8.03 -9.65
N ASP A 127 -10.62 -7.50 -8.82
CA ASP A 127 -10.45 -6.22 -8.12
C ASP A 127 -9.20 -6.23 -7.25
N TYR A 128 -8.87 -7.37 -6.65
CA TYR A 128 -7.69 -7.49 -5.82
C TYR A 128 -6.40 -7.26 -6.63
N TRP A 129 -6.30 -7.83 -7.83
CA TRP A 129 -5.18 -7.56 -8.74
C TRP A 129 -5.12 -6.12 -9.21
N ILE A 130 -6.29 -5.53 -9.55
CA ILE A 130 -6.37 -4.14 -10.01
C ILE A 130 -5.94 -3.18 -8.90
N ASN A 131 -6.42 -3.38 -7.66
CA ASN A 131 -6.02 -2.56 -6.52
C ASN A 131 -4.51 -2.64 -6.30
N TYR A 132 -3.94 -3.84 -6.31
CA TYR A 132 -2.50 -4.01 -6.11
C TYR A 132 -1.69 -3.30 -7.20
N PHE A 133 -1.99 -3.53 -8.49
CA PHE A 133 -1.24 -2.89 -9.56
C PHE A 133 -1.39 -1.37 -9.63
N SER A 134 -2.47 -0.84 -9.04
CA SER A 134 -2.76 0.60 -8.94
C SER A 134 -2.31 1.22 -7.61
N SER A 135 -1.86 0.42 -6.63
CA SER A 135 -1.38 0.94 -5.35
C SER A 135 0.11 1.31 -5.40
N SER A 136 0.56 2.03 -4.38
CA SER A 136 1.99 2.30 -4.17
C SER A 136 2.82 1.03 -3.99
N ASP A 137 2.21 -0.09 -3.61
CA ASP A 137 2.92 -1.34 -3.32
C ASP A 137 3.40 -2.06 -4.58
N ALA A 138 2.92 -1.65 -5.75
CA ALA A 138 3.36 -2.12 -7.05
C ALA A 138 4.18 -1.07 -7.81
N GLU A 139 4.59 0.04 -7.18
CA GLU A 139 5.33 1.13 -7.84
C GLU A 139 6.70 0.69 -8.37
N GLY A 140 7.32 -0.30 -7.72
CA GLY A 140 8.59 -0.89 -8.17
C GLY A 140 8.51 -1.57 -9.54
N TYR A 141 7.31 -1.89 -10.05
CA TYR A 141 7.17 -2.54 -11.34
C TYR A 141 6.98 -1.57 -12.50
N PRO A 142 7.73 -1.72 -13.60
CA PRO A 142 7.40 -1.03 -14.84
C PRO A 142 6.05 -1.50 -15.39
N VAL A 143 5.32 -0.58 -16.04
CA VAL A 143 3.95 -0.80 -16.54
C VAL A 143 3.83 -2.00 -17.47
N TRP A 144 4.84 -2.27 -18.29
CA TRP A 144 4.84 -3.41 -19.19
C TRP A 144 4.82 -4.76 -18.45
N LEU A 145 5.45 -4.86 -17.27
CA LEU A 145 5.42 -6.08 -16.44
C LEU A 145 4.05 -6.24 -15.81
N LYS A 146 3.47 -5.15 -15.28
CA LYS A 146 2.09 -5.15 -14.76
C LYS A 146 1.12 -5.65 -15.82
N TYR A 147 1.24 -5.14 -17.04
CA TYR A 147 0.45 -5.58 -18.19
C TYR A 147 0.69 -7.05 -18.52
N TRP A 148 1.94 -7.50 -18.64
CA TRP A 148 2.26 -8.90 -18.94
C TRP A 148 1.68 -9.87 -17.90
N ALA A 149 1.81 -9.55 -16.61
CA ALA A 149 1.24 -10.36 -15.54
C ALA A 149 -0.30 -10.32 -15.56
N PHE A 150 -0.90 -9.17 -15.84
CA PHE A 150 -2.35 -9.05 -15.96
C PHE A 150 -2.90 -9.71 -17.24
N GLU A 151 -2.13 -9.83 -18.31
CA GLU A 151 -2.52 -10.65 -19.46
C GLU A 151 -2.38 -12.15 -19.17
N GLY A 152 -1.41 -12.49 -18.32
CA GLY A 152 -1.16 -13.84 -17.85
C GLY A 152 -2.25 -14.36 -16.93
N MET A 153 -2.47 -13.71 -15.78
CA MET A 153 -3.37 -14.27 -14.76
C MET A 153 -4.84 -14.34 -15.23
N LYS A 154 -5.27 -13.48 -16.18
CA LYS A 154 -6.67 -13.49 -16.64
C LYS A 154 -6.99 -14.72 -17.47
N LYS A 155 -5.96 -15.48 -17.87
CA LYS A 155 -6.08 -16.74 -18.60
C LYS A 155 -5.98 -17.95 -17.67
N LEU A 156 -5.90 -17.74 -16.35
CA LEU A 156 -5.64 -18.80 -15.38
C LEU A 156 -6.78 -19.01 -14.38
N ARG A 157 -6.78 -20.18 -13.76
CA ARG A 157 -7.57 -20.52 -12.58
C ARG A 157 -6.74 -21.41 -11.67
N ARG A 158 -7.06 -21.45 -10.37
CA ARG A 158 -6.47 -22.44 -9.46
C ARG A 158 -6.85 -23.84 -9.93
N ASN A 159 -5.88 -24.75 -9.94
CA ASN A 159 -6.12 -26.15 -10.20
C ASN A 159 -6.86 -26.76 -8.99
N PRO A 160 -8.05 -27.36 -9.18
CA PRO A 160 -8.80 -27.98 -8.08
C PRO A 160 -8.02 -29.11 -7.39
N ASP A 161 -7.09 -29.74 -8.11
CA ASP A 161 -6.28 -30.86 -7.62
C ASP A 161 -4.95 -30.37 -7.00
N ALA A 162 -4.71 -29.04 -6.93
CA ALA A 162 -3.50 -28.48 -6.32
C ALA A 162 -3.50 -28.73 -4.80
N GLY A 163 -2.48 -29.45 -4.32
CA GLY A 163 -2.32 -29.82 -2.91
C GLY A 163 -2.75 -31.25 -2.57
N ASP A 164 -3.18 -32.05 -3.55
CA ASP A 164 -3.35 -33.50 -3.37
C ASP A 164 -1.98 -34.17 -3.16
N PRO A 165 -1.73 -34.85 -2.03
CA PRO A 165 -0.48 -35.57 -1.78
C PRO A 165 -0.18 -36.67 -2.82
N GLU A 166 -1.18 -37.19 -3.53
CA GLU A 166 -1.02 -38.15 -4.62
C GLU A 166 -0.70 -37.48 -5.97
N ALA A 167 -0.95 -36.18 -6.11
CA ALA A 167 -0.71 -35.38 -7.32
C ALA A 167 0.57 -34.52 -7.22
N GLN A 168 1.62 -35.04 -6.56
CA GLN A 168 2.93 -34.39 -6.50
C GLN A 168 3.39 -34.01 -7.91
N ASN A 169 3.69 -32.72 -8.11
CA ASN A 169 4.03 -32.05 -9.38
C ASN A 169 2.87 -31.56 -10.27
N SER A 170 1.62 -31.51 -9.80
CA SER A 170 0.58 -30.79 -10.54
C SER A 170 0.78 -29.27 -10.48
N ASP A 171 0.55 -28.59 -11.60
CA ASP A 171 0.61 -27.13 -11.65
C ASP A 171 -0.47 -26.52 -10.76
N THR A 172 -0.09 -25.57 -9.90
CA THR A 172 -0.99 -24.83 -9.00
C THR A 172 -2.05 -24.06 -9.78
N PHE A 173 -1.65 -23.48 -10.91
CA PHE A 173 -2.51 -22.72 -11.81
C PHE A 173 -2.56 -23.34 -13.20
N ILE A 174 -3.77 -23.52 -13.71
CA ILE A 174 -4.05 -24.09 -15.02
C ILE A 174 -4.82 -23.09 -15.89
N PRO A 175 -4.81 -23.24 -17.23
CA PRO A 175 -5.55 -22.36 -18.12
C PRO A 175 -7.05 -22.40 -17.85
N ARG A 176 -7.72 -21.25 -17.99
CA ARG A 176 -9.16 -21.14 -17.93
C ARG A 176 -9.77 -21.17 -19.33
N SER A 177 -10.95 -21.77 -19.44
CA SER A 177 -11.79 -21.73 -20.65
C SER A 177 -12.90 -20.69 -20.51
N LYS A 178 -13.62 -20.41 -21.60
CA LYS A 178 -14.83 -19.58 -21.59
C LYS A 178 -15.91 -20.05 -20.60
N ASP A 179 -15.91 -21.33 -20.24
CA ASP A 179 -16.87 -21.96 -19.33
C ASP A 179 -16.37 -21.98 -17.87
N THR A 180 -15.25 -21.30 -17.58
CA THR A 180 -14.69 -21.29 -16.22
C THR A 180 -15.47 -20.36 -15.32
N VAL A 181 -16.19 -20.94 -14.37
CA VAL A 181 -16.93 -20.24 -13.31
C VAL A 181 -16.06 -19.87 -12.11
N ALA A 182 -14.86 -20.47 -11.99
CA ALA A 182 -13.97 -20.21 -10.87
C ALA A 182 -13.50 -18.74 -10.81
N PRO A 183 -13.18 -18.22 -9.61
CA PRO A 183 -12.51 -16.95 -9.45
C PRO A 183 -11.17 -16.88 -10.20
N TYR A 184 -10.66 -15.66 -10.39
CA TYR A 184 -9.28 -15.46 -10.84
C TYR A 184 -8.29 -15.95 -9.77
N PRO A 185 -7.05 -16.34 -10.15
CA PRO A 185 -6.03 -16.76 -9.19
C PRO A 185 -5.86 -15.73 -8.08
N GLU A 186 -5.67 -16.20 -6.85
CA GLU A 186 -5.28 -15.31 -5.76
C GLU A 186 -3.88 -14.74 -6.04
N LEU A 187 -3.72 -13.44 -5.80
CA LEU A 187 -2.43 -12.78 -5.89
C LEU A 187 -1.59 -13.14 -4.67
N ASN A 188 -0.49 -13.83 -4.91
CA ASN A 188 0.62 -13.95 -3.98
C ASN A 188 1.70 -12.98 -4.43
N GLN A 189 1.95 -11.93 -3.64
CA GLN A 189 2.87 -10.86 -4.05
C GLN A 189 4.33 -11.34 -4.08
N GLU A 190 4.73 -12.27 -3.20
CA GLU A 190 6.08 -12.85 -3.19
C GLU A 190 6.33 -13.69 -4.45
N ALA A 191 5.41 -14.59 -4.81
CA ALA A 191 5.50 -15.35 -6.07
C ALA A 191 5.47 -14.43 -7.30
N LEU A 192 4.69 -13.35 -7.25
CA LEU A 192 4.61 -12.40 -8.35
C LEU A 192 5.92 -11.63 -8.53
N VAL A 193 6.50 -11.12 -7.44
CA VAL A 193 7.81 -10.46 -7.42
C VAL A 193 8.83 -11.37 -8.07
N TYR A 194 8.91 -12.61 -7.61
CA TYR A 194 9.89 -13.56 -8.13
C TYR A 194 9.73 -13.79 -9.63
N ALA A 195 8.51 -14.06 -10.10
CA ALA A 195 8.24 -14.24 -11.53
C ALA A 195 8.57 -12.99 -12.36
N MET A 196 8.29 -11.80 -11.83
CA MET A 196 8.54 -10.53 -12.51
C MET A 196 10.03 -10.15 -12.54
N GLU A 197 10.73 -10.24 -11.41
CA GLU A 197 12.18 -9.95 -11.31
C GLU A 197 12.98 -10.92 -12.18
N LEU A 198 12.61 -12.20 -12.15
CA LEU A 198 13.22 -13.22 -13.01
C LEU A 198 13.08 -12.87 -14.50
N LEU A 199 11.91 -12.43 -14.95
CA LEU A 199 11.72 -11.97 -16.34
C LEU A 199 12.46 -10.66 -16.61
N GLN A 200 12.39 -9.69 -15.69
CA GLN A 200 12.98 -8.36 -15.83
C GLN A 200 14.51 -8.41 -15.91
N SER A 201 15.14 -9.32 -15.15
CA SER A 201 16.59 -9.51 -15.13
C SER A 201 17.16 -9.70 -16.54
N GLN A 202 16.41 -10.34 -17.44
CA GLN A 202 16.80 -10.57 -18.84
C GLN A 202 17.02 -9.29 -19.65
N PHE A 203 16.45 -8.18 -19.21
CA PHE A 203 16.55 -6.88 -19.88
C PHE A 203 17.62 -5.98 -19.25
N SER A 204 18.24 -6.39 -18.15
CA SER A 204 19.34 -5.63 -17.53
C SER A 204 20.60 -5.67 -18.41
N LYS A 205 21.35 -4.57 -18.45
CA LYS A 205 22.57 -4.49 -19.25
C LYS A 205 23.64 -5.43 -18.71
N GLU A 206 23.68 -5.56 -17.40
CA GLU A 206 24.59 -6.39 -16.62
C GLU A 206 24.40 -7.87 -16.97
N TYR A 207 23.15 -8.35 -16.98
CA TYR A 207 22.84 -9.74 -17.34
C TYR A 207 23.11 -10.01 -18.83
N ILE A 208 22.76 -9.08 -19.72
CA ILE A 208 23.07 -9.21 -21.16
C ILE A 208 24.59 -9.31 -21.37
N SER A 209 25.37 -8.45 -20.72
CA SER A 209 26.84 -8.49 -20.80
C SER A 209 27.40 -9.81 -20.27
N LEU A 210 26.86 -10.31 -19.17
CA LEU A 210 27.25 -11.60 -18.59
C LEU A 210 26.99 -12.75 -19.58
N LEU A 211 25.82 -12.77 -20.22
CA LEU A 211 25.49 -13.79 -21.21
C LEU A 211 26.36 -13.72 -22.45
N GLU A 212 26.72 -12.53 -22.92
CA GLU A 212 27.63 -12.35 -24.04
C GLU A 212 29.02 -12.94 -23.74
N GLU A 213 29.54 -12.66 -22.53
CA GLU A 213 30.80 -13.21 -22.06
C GLU A 213 30.73 -14.73 -21.88
N LYS A 214 29.70 -15.24 -21.20
CA LYS A 214 29.46 -16.69 -21.00
C LYS A 214 29.40 -17.42 -22.34
N ASN A 215 28.62 -16.91 -23.29
CA ASN A 215 28.49 -17.51 -24.62
C ASN A 215 29.81 -17.48 -25.39
N ASP A 216 30.64 -16.45 -25.20
CA ASP A 216 31.95 -16.41 -25.84
C ASP A 216 32.91 -17.44 -25.25
N VAL A 217 32.98 -17.55 -23.92
CA VAL A 217 33.74 -18.59 -23.21
C VAL A 217 33.28 -19.98 -23.65
N LYS A 218 31.98 -20.25 -23.69
CA LYS A 218 31.40 -21.52 -24.14
C LYS A 218 31.81 -21.84 -25.59
N ARG A 219 31.74 -20.88 -26.51
CA ARG A 219 32.22 -21.05 -27.90
C ARG A 219 33.72 -21.31 -27.98
N GLN A 220 34.53 -20.72 -27.11
CA GLN A 220 35.98 -20.99 -27.06
C GLN A 220 36.24 -22.42 -26.57
N LEU A 221 35.55 -22.85 -25.52
CA LEU A 221 35.63 -24.20 -24.97
C LEU A 221 35.18 -25.27 -25.97
N ASP A 222 34.05 -25.06 -26.65
CA ASP A 222 33.54 -25.99 -27.69
C ASP A 222 34.53 -26.15 -28.85
N ARG A 223 35.21 -25.07 -29.24
CA ARG A 223 36.26 -25.11 -30.28
C ARG A 223 37.46 -25.93 -29.84
N LEU A 224 37.94 -25.73 -28.61
CA LEU A 224 39.05 -26.50 -28.05
C LEU A 224 38.71 -28.00 -27.93
N ARG A 225 37.53 -28.33 -27.40
CA ARG A 225 37.05 -29.71 -27.26
C ARG A 225 36.79 -30.40 -28.61
N SER A 226 36.48 -29.63 -29.65
CA SER A 226 36.26 -30.16 -31.00
C SER A 226 37.54 -30.40 -31.79
N TYR A 227 38.73 -30.06 -31.26
CA TYR A 227 40.01 -30.12 -31.98
C TYR A 227 40.25 -31.50 -32.63
N ASP A 228 40.17 -32.58 -31.83
CA ASP A 228 40.46 -33.94 -32.32
C ASP A 228 39.43 -34.43 -33.33
N ASN A 229 38.16 -34.06 -33.14
CA ASN A 229 37.08 -34.38 -34.09
C ASN A 229 37.30 -33.68 -35.44
N ILE A 230 37.69 -32.40 -35.42
CA ILE A 230 38.00 -31.63 -36.62
C ILE A 230 39.25 -32.22 -37.30
N ASN A 231 40.30 -32.51 -36.53
CA ASN A 231 41.55 -33.08 -37.03
C ASN A 231 41.33 -34.46 -37.67
N SER A 232 40.59 -35.35 -37.00
CA SER A 232 40.18 -36.65 -37.54
C SER A 232 39.34 -36.51 -38.82
N GLY A 233 38.43 -35.52 -38.85
CA GLY A 233 37.65 -35.17 -40.03
C GLY A 233 38.50 -34.74 -41.23
N ILE A 234 39.57 -33.97 -41.00
CA ILE A 234 40.56 -33.59 -42.02
C ILE A 234 41.25 -34.84 -42.56
N THR A 235 41.81 -35.69 -41.68
CA THR A 235 42.49 -36.93 -42.07
C THR A 235 41.60 -37.83 -42.92
N LYS A 236 40.31 -37.95 -42.57
CA LYS A 236 39.33 -38.72 -43.34
C LYS A 236 39.09 -38.12 -44.74
N LYS A 237 38.97 -36.79 -44.85
CA LYS A 237 38.79 -36.09 -46.14
C LYS A 237 40.04 -36.21 -47.02
N GLU A 238 41.23 -36.16 -46.42
CA GLU A 238 42.50 -36.37 -47.12
C GLU A 238 42.64 -37.80 -47.65
N GLY A 239 42.25 -38.81 -46.86
CA GLY A 239 42.18 -40.19 -47.32
C GLY A 239 41.18 -40.39 -48.47
N LEU A 240 40.05 -39.67 -48.46
CA LEU A 240 39.11 -39.69 -49.59
C LEU A 240 39.72 -39.06 -50.84
N LEU A 241 40.47 -37.96 -50.74
CA LEU A 241 41.12 -37.31 -51.88
C LEU A 241 42.10 -38.21 -52.64
N GLN A 242 42.64 -39.24 -51.99
CA GLN A 242 43.58 -40.20 -52.60
C GLN A 242 42.89 -41.34 -53.37
N LYS A 243 41.55 -41.45 -53.37
CA LYS A 243 40.84 -42.50 -54.11
C LYS A 243 40.85 -42.26 -55.62
N GLU A 244 41.23 -43.28 -56.39
CA GLU A 244 41.16 -43.27 -57.85
C GLU A 244 39.71 -43.11 -58.36
N GLY A 245 39.54 -42.33 -59.43
CA GLY A 245 38.23 -42.12 -60.08
C GLY A 245 37.31 -41.06 -59.45
N ILE A 246 37.81 -40.23 -58.52
CA ILE A 246 37.01 -39.13 -57.94
C ILE A 246 36.62 -38.08 -58.98
N GLN A 247 35.34 -37.70 -58.96
CA GLN A 247 34.82 -36.62 -59.81
C GLN A 247 35.39 -35.26 -59.39
N THR A 248 35.72 -34.42 -60.38
CA THR A 248 36.36 -33.10 -60.20
C THR A 248 35.59 -32.17 -59.25
N LYS A 249 34.25 -32.20 -59.30
CA LYS A 249 33.40 -31.40 -58.39
C LYS A 249 33.53 -31.85 -56.93
N THR A 250 33.60 -33.17 -56.69
CA THR A 250 33.77 -33.75 -55.35
C THR A 250 35.15 -33.46 -54.79
N LYS A 251 36.19 -33.51 -55.64
CA LYS A 251 37.56 -33.14 -55.27
C LYS A 251 37.63 -31.69 -54.78
N ALA A 252 37.09 -30.75 -55.56
CA ALA A 252 37.08 -29.33 -55.20
C ALA A 252 36.29 -29.05 -53.90
N ALA A 253 35.19 -29.78 -53.66
CA ALA A 253 34.42 -29.65 -52.42
C ALA A 253 35.20 -30.15 -51.18
N LEU A 254 35.93 -31.28 -51.31
CA LEU A 254 36.77 -31.83 -50.24
C LEU A 254 37.96 -30.90 -49.92
N GLU A 255 38.66 -30.39 -50.93
CA GLU A 255 39.77 -29.42 -50.75
C GLU A 255 39.29 -28.14 -50.06
N LYS A 256 38.13 -27.61 -50.47
CA LYS A 256 37.51 -26.44 -49.82
C LYS A 256 37.13 -26.74 -48.37
N GLY A 257 36.61 -27.93 -48.09
CA GLY A 257 36.28 -28.39 -46.74
C GLY A 257 37.51 -28.51 -45.83
N ILE A 258 38.58 -29.13 -46.32
CA ILE A 258 39.85 -29.27 -45.58
C ILE A 258 40.48 -27.90 -45.30
N SER A 259 40.52 -27.01 -46.30
CA SER A 259 41.06 -25.67 -46.12
C SER A 259 40.29 -24.87 -45.06
N LYS A 260 38.96 -25.02 -45.01
CA LYS A 260 38.13 -24.39 -43.98
C LYS A 260 38.44 -24.95 -42.59
N ASP A 261 38.57 -26.26 -42.46
CA ASP A 261 38.81 -26.92 -41.17
C ASP A 261 40.22 -26.65 -40.63
N ARG A 262 41.25 -26.66 -41.50
CA ARG A 262 42.62 -26.28 -41.10
C ARG A 262 42.70 -24.85 -40.56
N ARG A 263 42.00 -23.90 -41.18
CA ARG A 263 41.91 -22.52 -40.67
C ARG A 263 41.25 -22.41 -39.30
N LEU A 264 40.40 -23.37 -38.93
CA LEU A 264 39.81 -23.43 -37.59
C LEU A 264 40.83 -23.94 -36.57
N LEU A 265 41.67 -24.92 -36.95
CA LEU A 265 42.72 -25.47 -36.09
C LEU A 265 43.91 -24.53 -35.91
N GLU A 266 44.30 -23.75 -36.93
CA GLU A 266 45.41 -22.77 -36.88
C GLU A 266 45.27 -21.72 -35.76
N ARG A 267 44.06 -21.55 -35.23
CA ARG A 267 43.76 -20.61 -34.14
C ARG A 267 43.78 -21.25 -32.75
N LEU A 268 44.09 -22.54 -32.67
CA LEU A 268 44.09 -23.33 -31.45
C LEU A 268 45.51 -23.88 -31.17
N PRO A 269 45.88 -24.14 -29.90
CA PRO A 269 47.16 -24.75 -29.59
C PRO A 269 47.31 -26.14 -30.25
N GLU A 270 48.44 -26.40 -30.91
CA GLU A 270 48.72 -27.72 -31.51
C GLU A 270 49.12 -28.77 -30.46
N ASP A 271 49.77 -28.33 -29.38
CA ASP A 271 50.16 -29.20 -28.26
C ASP A 271 48.96 -29.54 -27.38
N GLU A 272 48.81 -30.83 -27.06
CA GLU A 272 47.68 -31.35 -26.28
C GLU A 272 47.73 -30.86 -24.82
N SER A 273 48.91 -30.72 -24.23
CA SER A 273 49.05 -30.21 -22.85
C SER A 273 48.62 -28.74 -22.78
N ASP A 274 49.03 -27.93 -23.74
CA ASP A 274 48.63 -26.52 -23.79
C ASP A 274 47.14 -26.34 -24.11
N ARG A 275 46.56 -27.19 -24.97
CA ARG A 275 45.08 -27.21 -25.14
C ARG A 275 44.38 -27.57 -23.84
N ASN A 276 44.82 -28.60 -23.13
CA ASN A 276 44.19 -29.03 -21.88
C ASN A 276 44.26 -27.94 -20.80
N LYS A 277 45.37 -27.18 -20.72
CA LYS A 277 45.45 -26.00 -19.84
C LYS A 277 44.45 -24.89 -20.20
N GLU A 278 44.27 -24.60 -21.49
CA GLU A 278 43.26 -23.62 -21.92
C GLU A 278 41.83 -24.15 -21.68
N ILE A 279 41.57 -25.44 -21.88
CA ILE A 279 40.28 -26.07 -21.53
C ILE A 279 39.97 -25.90 -20.04
N GLU A 280 40.92 -26.23 -19.16
CA GLU A 280 40.79 -26.07 -17.70
C GLU A 280 40.45 -24.62 -17.32
N LYS A 281 41.23 -23.66 -17.86
CA LYS A 281 41.06 -22.23 -17.62
C LYS A 281 39.70 -21.71 -18.09
N PHE A 282 39.23 -22.09 -19.28
CA PHE A 282 37.91 -21.69 -19.76
C PHE A 282 36.78 -22.40 -19.03
N SER A 283 36.98 -23.64 -18.58
CA SER A 283 36.01 -24.35 -17.74
C SER A 283 35.83 -23.67 -16.37
N GLN A 284 36.91 -23.31 -15.68
CA GLN A 284 36.82 -22.55 -14.41
C GLN A 284 36.16 -21.18 -14.62
N LYS A 285 36.50 -20.48 -15.71
CA LYS A 285 35.86 -19.20 -16.03
C LYS A 285 34.37 -19.35 -16.30
N LEU A 286 33.96 -20.43 -16.98
CA LEU A 286 32.56 -20.71 -17.26
C LEU A 286 31.77 -20.95 -15.96
N GLU A 287 32.33 -21.74 -15.03
CA GLU A 287 31.72 -22.02 -13.72
C GLU A 287 31.46 -20.73 -12.91
N VAL A 288 32.45 -19.83 -12.85
CA VAL A 288 32.29 -18.52 -12.18
C VAL A 288 31.20 -17.66 -12.83
N LEU A 289 31.09 -17.69 -14.16
CA LEU A 289 30.04 -16.96 -14.89
C LEU A 289 28.66 -17.56 -14.67
N GLU A 290 28.56 -18.89 -14.55
CA GLU A 290 27.32 -19.62 -14.28
C GLU A 290 26.82 -19.36 -12.86
N GLU A 291 27.70 -19.37 -11.85
CA GLU A 291 27.35 -18.98 -10.48
C GLU A 291 26.92 -17.51 -10.39
N ARG A 292 27.64 -16.61 -11.06
CA ARG A 292 27.23 -15.21 -11.15
C ARG A 292 25.87 -15.04 -11.86
N GLN A 293 25.57 -15.89 -12.84
CA GLN A 293 24.26 -15.90 -13.50
C GLN A 293 23.15 -16.30 -12.52
N LYS A 294 23.34 -17.39 -11.76
CA LYS A 294 22.37 -17.84 -10.75
C LYS A 294 22.10 -16.76 -9.70
N LYS A 295 23.14 -16.07 -9.22
CA LYS A 295 23.03 -14.93 -8.31
C LYS A 295 22.12 -13.84 -8.86
N MET A 296 22.37 -13.39 -10.08
CA MET A 296 21.58 -12.33 -10.73
C MET A 296 20.12 -12.73 -10.97
N LEU A 297 19.80 -14.03 -10.96
CA LEU A 297 18.45 -14.53 -11.14
C LEU A 297 17.74 -14.82 -9.81
N GLY A 298 18.41 -14.67 -8.66
CA GLY A 298 17.82 -14.99 -7.35
C GLY A 298 17.68 -16.49 -7.07
N TYR A 299 18.51 -17.33 -7.70
CA TYR A 299 18.49 -18.79 -7.59
C TYR A 299 19.74 -19.37 -6.88
N GLU A 300 20.45 -18.58 -6.07
CA GLU A 300 21.67 -19.06 -5.38
C GLU A 300 21.39 -20.23 -4.41
N ASP A 301 20.25 -20.22 -3.72
CA ASP A 301 19.90 -21.24 -2.71
C ASP A 301 19.01 -22.38 -3.24
N ILE A 302 18.76 -22.40 -4.55
CA ILE A 302 17.86 -23.37 -5.17
C ILE A 302 18.72 -24.44 -5.83
N ASP A 303 18.56 -25.70 -5.41
CA ASP A 303 19.22 -26.88 -5.99
C ASP A 303 18.61 -27.25 -7.36
N LYS A 304 18.57 -26.27 -8.26
CA LYS A 304 18.05 -26.40 -9.62
C LYS A 304 19.17 -26.11 -10.62
N PRO A 305 19.39 -27.00 -11.61
CA PRO A 305 20.36 -26.76 -12.68
C PRO A 305 20.09 -25.44 -13.41
N LEU A 306 21.16 -24.72 -13.77
CA LEU A 306 21.05 -23.46 -14.49
C LEU A 306 20.36 -23.63 -15.84
N GLU A 307 20.54 -24.77 -16.49
CA GLU A 307 19.85 -25.15 -17.72
C GLU A 307 18.32 -25.13 -17.57
N ASP A 308 17.79 -25.62 -16.45
CA ASP A 308 16.35 -25.63 -16.19
C ASP A 308 15.82 -24.21 -15.98
N ILE A 309 16.62 -23.34 -15.34
CA ILE A 309 16.30 -21.91 -15.20
C ILE A 309 16.32 -21.23 -16.58
N GLU A 310 17.32 -21.52 -17.41
CA GLU A 310 17.39 -21.01 -18.78
C GLU A 310 16.23 -21.50 -19.66
N GLU A 311 15.77 -22.74 -19.46
CA GLU A 311 14.59 -23.30 -20.13
C GLU A 311 13.30 -22.59 -19.68
N LEU A 312 13.09 -22.40 -18.38
CA LEU A 312 11.97 -21.62 -17.83
C LEU A 312 11.93 -20.21 -18.45
N LEU A 313 13.09 -19.56 -18.51
CA LEU A 313 13.26 -18.23 -19.09
C LEU A 313 13.04 -18.18 -20.61
N SER A 314 13.09 -19.33 -21.29
CA SER A 314 12.89 -19.42 -22.74
C SER A 314 11.41 -19.40 -23.14
N HIS A 315 10.52 -19.86 -22.26
CA HIS A 315 9.07 -19.90 -22.51
C HIS A 315 8.41 -18.54 -22.28
N THR A 316 8.93 -17.72 -21.36
CA THR A 316 8.51 -16.33 -21.06
C THR A 316 7.02 -16.12 -20.77
N ASP A 317 6.26 -17.20 -20.57
CA ASP A 317 4.84 -17.14 -20.27
C ASP A 317 4.63 -16.98 -18.76
N PHE A 318 3.66 -16.14 -18.39
CA PHE A 318 3.38 -15.81 -17.00
C PHE A 318 3.03 -17.04 -16.16
N ARG A 319 2.25 -17.98 -16.71
CA ARG A 319 1.79 -19.16 -15.97
C ARG A 319 2.97 -20.00 -15.49
N THR A 320 3.91 -20.29 -16.38
CA THR A 320 5.10 -21.11 -16.07
C THR A 320 5.93 -20.44 -14.98
N LEU A 321 6.27 -19.15 -15.14
CA LEU A 321 7.09 -18.44 -14.16
C LEU A 321 6.37 -18.28 -12.80
N TYR A 322 5.07 -17.99 -12.81
CA TYR A 322 4.29 -17.83 -11.58
C TYR A 322 4.04 -19.17 -10.86
N ASN A 323 3.78 -20.27 -11.59
CA ASN A 323 3.70 -21.61 -10.99
C ASN A 323 5.04 -22.03 -10.38
N GLU A 324 6.14 -21.78 -11.07
CA GLU A 324 7.48 -22.07 -10.56
C GLU A 324 7.78 -21.27 -9.30
N ALA A 325 7.53 -19.96 -9.32
CA ALA A 325 7.68 -19.09 -8.16
C ALA A 325 6.87 -19.59 -6.96
N PHE A 326 5.62 -20.00 -7.21
CA PHE A 326 4.73 -20.49 -6.16
C PHE A 326 5.24 -21.79 -5.52
N LYS A 327 5.85 -22.70 -6.30
CA LYS A 327 6.42 -23.96 -5.80
C LYS A 327 7.61 -23.75 -4.85
N GLN A 328 8.28 -22.60 -4.94
CA GLN A 328 9.41 -22.26 -4.08
C GLN A 328 9.00 -21.64 -2.75
N LEU A 329 7.74 -21.24 -2.60
CA LEU A 329 7.26 -20.71 -1.33
C LEU A 329 7.17 -21.84 -0.31
N VAL A 330 7.89 -21.68 0.80
CA VAL A 330 7.81 -22.61 1.92
C VAL A 330 6.46 -22.44 2.61
N GLU A 331 5.62 -23.48 2.58
CA GLU A 331 4.45 -23.54 3.46
C GLU A 331 4.95 -23.77 4.89
N ILE A 332 4.73 -22.79 5.77
CA ILE A 332 5.05 -22.91 7.20
C ILE A 332 3.94 -23.70 7.89
N ASP A 333 4.32 -24.72 8.66
CA ASP A 333 3.40 -25.47 9.50
C ASP A 333 2.69 -24.55 10.50
N GLU A 334 1.36 -24.59 10.50
CA GLU A 334 0.52 -23.73 11.36
C GLU A 334 0.83 -23.91 12.85
N SER A 335 1.32 -25.08 13.27
CA SER A 335 1.75 -25.33 14.67
C SER A 335 2.89 -24.42 15.11
N VAL A 336 3.82 -24.08 14.20
CA VAL A 336 4.93 -23.16 14.47
C VAL A 336 4.41 -21.74 14.69
N LEU A 337 3.28 -21.38 14.08
CA LEU A 337 2.68 -20.05 14.25
C LEU A 337 2.07 -19.82 15.63
N GLN A 338 1.87 -20.87 16.44
CA GLN A 338 1.41 -20.72 17.82
C GLN A 338 2.47 -20.07 18.72
N VAL A 339 3.75 -20.17 18.36
CA VAL A 339 4.84 -19.51 19.06
C VAL A 339 4.89 -18.04 18.63
N THR A 340 4.49 -17.14 19.53
CA THR A 340 4.47 -15.68 19.28
C THR A 340 5.66 -14.94 19.90
N LYS A 341 6.45 -15.63 20.75
CA LYS A 341 7.68 -15.09 21.32
C LYS A 341 8.71 -14.86 20.21
N GLY A 342 9.43 -13.75 20.30
CA GLY A 342 10.25 -13.26 19.22
C GLY A 342 10.83 -11.87 19.48
N THR A 343 11.38 -11.26 18.43
CA THR A 343 12.06 -9.97 18.51
C THR A 343 11.81 -9.12 17.27
N TRP A 344 11.72 -7.81 17.47
CA TRP A 344 11.76 -6.82 16.39
C TRP A 344 13.20 -6.65 15.89
N VAL A 345 13.37 -6.65 14.57
CA VAL A 345 14.58 -6.21 13.89
C VAL A 345 14.22 -4.99 13.06
N THR A 346 15.04 -3.95 13.14
CA THR A 346 14.89 -2.72 12.36
C THR A 346 15.97 -2.68 11.29
N TYR A 347 15.55 -2.42 10.06
CA TYR A 347 16.41 -2.15 8.91
C TYR A 347 16.37 -0.63 8.68
N PRO A 348 17.40 0.12 9.13
CA PRO A 348 17.36 1.58 9.12
C PRO A 348 17.31 2.14 7.70
N LYS A 349 16.74 3.33 7.54
CA LYS A 349 16.68 4.04 6.28
C LYS A 349 18.05 4.15 5.62
N GLY A 350 18.14 3.74 4.35
CA GLY A 350 19.38 3.77 3.57
C GLY A 350 20.42 2.70 3.95
N SER A 351 20.07 1.75 4.82
CA SER A 351 20.91 0.59 5.10
C SER A 351 20.96 -0.39 3.92
N ASP A 352 21.82 -1.40 4.04
CA ASP A 352 21.94 -2.47 3.06
C ASP A 352 20.65 -3.30 2.99
N HIS A 353 19.87 -3.09 1.94
CA HIS A 353 18.57 -3.73 1.72
C HIS A 353 18.67 -5.24 1.50
N MET A 354 19.84 -5.77 1.10
CA MET A 354 20.00 -7.22 0.92
C MET A 354 19.83 -7.98 2.23
N LYS A 355 20.19 -7.37 3.38
CA LYS A 355 19.93 -8.00 4.69
C LYS A 355 18.44 -8.24 4.95
N LEU A 356 17.58 -7.34 4.46
CA LEU A 356 16.13 -7.49 4.56
C LEU A 356 15.66 -8.58 3.60
N VAL A 357 16.13 -8.58 2.34
CA VAL A 357 15.83 -9.62 1.34
C VAL A 357 16.18 -11.01 1.88
N ASP A 358 17.43 -11.20 2.32
CA ASP A 358 17.96 -12.47 2.83
C ASP A 358 17.15 -12.99 4.03
N SER A 359 16.58 -12.09 4.83
CA SER A 359 15.78 -12.45 6.01
C SER A 359 14.34 -12.89 5.66
N LEU A 360 13.84 -12.55 4.48
CA LEU A 360 12.45 -12.75 4.06
C LEU A 360 12.30 -13.77 2.93
N GLN A 361 13.26 -13.84 2.02
CA GLN A 361 13.19 -14.66 0.82
C GLN A 361 13.00 -16.14 1.17
N GLY A 362 12.01 -16.78 0.54
CA GLY A 362 11.71 -18.20 0.76
C GLY A 362 11.04 -18.49 2.10
N LYS A 363 10.71 -17.49 2.92
CA LYS A 363 9.99 -17.68 4.19
C LYS A 363 8.46 -17.74 4.02
N GLY A 364 7.94 -17.67 2.80
CA GLY A 364 6.51 -17.81 2.53
C GLY A 364 5.67 -16.70 3.16
N THR A 365 6.23 -15.49 3.23
CA THR A 365 5.58 -14.32 3.85
C THR A 365 4.41 -13.80 3.01
N GLY A 366 4.47 -14.01 1.70
CA GLY A 366 3.58 -13.40 0.73
C GLY A 366 3.82 -11.90 0.54
N TRP A 367 4.90 -11.34 1.09
CA TRP A 367 5.25 -9.92 1.02
C TRP A 367 6.07 -9.60 -0.23
N CYS A 368 5.75 -8.49 -0.91
CA CYS A 368 6.57 -8.02 -2.03
C CYS A 368 8.00 -7.62 -1.61
N THR A 369 8.20 -7.28 -0.33
CA THR A 369 9.50 -6.90 0.24
C THR A 369 10.56 -8.00 0.17
N ALA A 370 10.16 -9.26 -0.08
CA ALA A 370 11.11 -10.34 -0.35
C ALA A 370 11.87 -10.16 -1.68
N GLY A 371 11.45 -9.25 -2.57
CA GLY A 371 12.20 -8.86 -3.77
C GLY A 371 13.14 -7.69 -3.53
N GLU A 372 14.30 -7.74 -4.18
CA GLU A 372 15.37 -6.74 -4.06
C GLU A 372 14.87 -5.33 -4.39
N GLY A 373 14.11 -5.17 -5.47
CA GLY A 373 13.63 -3.85 -5.91
C GLY A 373 12.70 -3.19 -4.88
N PHE A 374 11.85 -3.99 -4.23
CA PHE A 374 10.95 -3.51 -3.18
C PHE A 374 11.70 -3.25 -1.88
N ALA A 375 12.57 -4.15 -1.44
CA ALA A 375 13.39 -3.93 -0.24
C ALA A 375 14.21 -2.63 -0.37
N SER A 376 14.86 -2.44 -1.52
CA SER A 376 15.66 -1.25 -1.81
C SER A 376 14.84 0.04 -1.74
N SER A 377 13.69 0.09 -2.43
CA SER A 377 12.83 1.29 -2.42
C SER A 377 12.20 1.58 -1.06
N GLN A 378 11.80 0.55 -0.31
CA GLN A 378 11.16 0.70 0.99
C GLN A 378 12.15 1.17 2.06
N VAL A 379 13.35 0.57 2.10
CA VAL A 379 14.44 1.00 2.99
C VAL A 379 14.97 2.38 2.60
N ALA A 380 14.89 2.79 1.33
CA ALA A 380 15.22 4.16 0.93
C ALA A 380 14.17 5.18 1.42
N ALA A 381 12.90 4.78 1.49
CA ALA A 381 11.79 5.66 1.88
C ALA A 381 11.73 5.92 3.40
N GLY A 382 12.10 4.94 4.22
CA GLY A 382 12.07 5.02 5.68
C GLY A 382 12.66 3.76 6.32
N ASP A 383 12.62 3.70 7.65
CA ASP A 383 12.95 2.47 8.37
C ASP A 383 11.97 1.35 8.00
N PHE A 384 12.44 0.11 8.05
CA PHE A 384 11.60 -1.08 7.88
C PHE A 384 11.74 -1.98 9.10
N HIS A 385 10.63 -2.26 9.79
CA HIS A 385 10.65 -3.10 10.99
C HIS A 385 10.02 -4.44 10.69
N VAL A 386 10.66 -5.53 11.10
CA VAL A 386 10.10 -6.88 11.00
C VAL A 386 10.16 -7.56 12.36
N TYR A 387 9.03 -8.12 12.80
CA TYR A 387 8.98 -8.96 13.99
C TYR A 387 9.18 -10.41 13.59
N TYR A 388 10.19 -11.07 14.14
CA TYR A 388 10.45 -12.49 13.91
C TYR A 388 10.09 -13.29 15.15
N SER A 389 9.26 -14.34 15.01
CA SER A 389 9.08 -15.31 16.08
C SER A 389 10.16 -16.38 16.07
N GLU A 390 10.32 -17.00 17.23
CA GLU A 390 11.22 -18.12 17.45
C GLU A 390 10.79 -19.35 16.64
N ASP A 391 11.78 -20.01 16.02
CA ASP A 391 11.65 -21.31 15.37
C ASP A 391 11.84 -22.47 16.37
N GLU A 392 11.90 -23.70 15.86
CA GLU A 392 12.09 -24.91 16.66
C GLU A 392 13.42 -24.92 17.46
N ASN A 393 14.42 -24.13 17.02
CA ASN A 393 15.70 -23.97 17.70
C ASN A 393 15.70 -22.80 18.72
N ASN A 394 14.56 -22.12 18.90
CA ASN A 394 14.40 -20.88 19.66
C ASN A 394 15.15 -19.69 19.07
N GLU A 395 15.41 -19.69 17.77
CA GLU A 395 16.00 -18.55 17.07
C GLU A 395 14.90 -17.72 16.38
N ALA A 396 14.93 -16.41 16.54
CA ALA A 396 13.93 -15.50 15.97
C ALA A 396 14.13 -15.34 14.45
N THR A 397 13.70 -16.33 13.68
CA THR A 397 13.95 -16.44 12.23
C THR A 397 12.67 -16.43 11.39
N ILE A 398 11.50 -16.45 12.01
CA ILE A 398 10.22 -16.58 11.33
C ILE A 398 9.54 -15.20 11.25
N PRO A 399 9.58 -14.46 10.13
CA PRO A 399 9.02 -13.11 10.01
C PRO A 399 7.49 -13.13 10.14
N ARG A 400 6.86 -12.28 10.98
CA ARG A 400 5.40 -12.34 11.31
C ARG A 400 4.64 -11.07 11.01
N LEU A 401 5.25 -9.95 11.35
CA LEU A 401 4.72 -8.62 11.20
C LEU A 401 5.77 -7.78 10.52
N ALA A 402 5.35 -6.89 9.63
CA ALA A 402 6.21 -5.87 9.06
C ALA A 402 5.56 -4.49 9.23
N ILE A 403 6.36 -3.48 9.55
CA ILE A 403 5.96 -2.08 9.57
C ILE A 403 6.88 -1.34 8.60
N ARG A 404 6.28 -0.82 7.53
CA ARG A 404 6.97 -0.01 6.52
C ARG A 404 6.81 1.45 6.89
N MET A 405 7.92 2.16 7.06
CA MET A 405 7.91 3.61 7.32
C MET A 405 8.08 4.40 6.02
N LYS A 406 7.54 5.62 5.99
CA LYS A 406 7.85 6.65 4.98
C LYS A 406 8.24 7.92 5.73
N GLY A 407 9.53 8.23 5.73
CA GLY A 407 10.09 9.15 6.72
C GLY A 407 9.89 8.56 8.12
N ASN A 408 9.29 9.34 9.02
CA ASN A 408 9.03 8.94 10.40
C ASN A 408 7.60 8.43 10.63
N ASN A 409 6.77 8.39 9.57
CA ASN A 409 5.37 8.01 9.65
C ASN A 409 5.17 6.57 9.18
N ILE A 410 4.20 5.89 9.76
CA ILE A 410 3.80 4.54 9.35
C ILE A 410 3.12 4.62 7.99
N ALA A 411 3.75 4.02 6.98
CA ALA A 411 3.11 3.87 5.68
C ALA A 411 2.14 2.68 5.67
N GLU A 412 2.52 1.58 6.32
CA GLU A 412 1.76 0.33 6.26
C GLU A 412 2.19 -0.68 7.34
N VAL A 413 1.24 -1.46 7.84
CA VAL A 413 1.50 -2.67 8.65
C VAL A 413 1.00 -3.91 7.90
N ARG A 414 1.84 -4.94 7.82
CA ARG A 414 1.55 -6.22 7.17
C ARG A 414 1.70 -7.38 8.13
N GLY A 415 0.88 -8.40 7.95
CA GLY A 415 1.06 -9.73 8.54
C GLY A 415 1.17 -10.81 7.48
N ARG A 416 1.21 -12.08 7.89
CA ARG A 416 1.39 -13.23 6.98
C ARG A 416 0.11 -13.99 6.61
N ALA A 417 -1.03 -13.63 7.19
CA ALA A 417 -2.28 -14.31 6.84
C ALA A 417 -2.73 -13.93 5.42
N VAL A 418 -3.77 -14.58 4.94
CA VAL A 418 -4.42 -14.30 3.66
C VAL A 418 -4.60 -12.79 3.46
N LYS A 419 -4.18 -12.29 2.28
CA LYS A 419 -4.13 -10.85 1.94
C LYS A 419 -3.24 -10.00 2.86
N GLN A 420 -2.18 -10.60 3.37
CA GLN A 420 -1.21 -9.96 4.29
C GLN A 420 -1.83 -9.43 5.58
N ASN A 421 -2.95 -10.02 6.01
CA ASN A 421 -3.54 -9.70 7.30
C ASN A 421 -2.64 -10.21 8.44
N ILE A 422 -2.84 -9.63 9.62
CA ILE A 422 -2.22 -10.14 10.84
C ILE A 422 -2.77 -11.54 11.13
N ASP A 423 -1.87 -12.49 11.38
CA ASP A 423 -2.28 -13.86 11.71
C ASP A 423 -3.02 -13.92 13.05
N SER A 424 -3.86 -14.94 13.22
CA SER A 424 -4.80 -15.05 14.34
C SER A 424 -4.11 -15.19 15.71
N TYR A 425 -2.84 -15.61 15.74
CA TYR A 425 -2.06 -15.71 16.97
C TYR A 425 -1.47 -14.35 17.34
N MET A 426 -0.84 -13.66 16.37
CA MET A 426 -0.29 -12.32 16.58
C MET A 426 -1.39 -11.30 16.91
N ALA A 427 -2.55 -11.40 16.28
CA ALA A 427 -3.70 -10.52 16.52
C ALA A 427 -4.23 -10.56 17.97
N LYS A 428 -3.91 -11.62 18.73
CA LYS A 428 -4.28 -11.78 20.15
C LYS A 428 -3.21 -11.25 21.11
N THR A 429 -2.09 -10.76 20.60
CA THR A 429 -0.97 -10.25 21.40
C THR A 429 -0.93 -8.72 21.38
N ALA A 430 -0.29 -8.13 22.38
CA ALA A 430 -0.01 -6.68 22.41
C ALA A 430 1.24 -6.30 21.59
N ILE A 431 1.89 -7.24 20.89
CA ILE A 431 3.21 -7.04 20.27
C ILE A 431 3.17 -5.90 19.23
N LEU A 432 2.17 -5.90 18.36
CA LEU A 432 2.01 -4.84 17.37
C LEU A 432 1.63 -3.52 18.03
N GLY A 433 0.63 -3.52 18.92
CA GLY A 433 0.16 -2.31 19.60
C GLY A 433 1.29 -1.60 20.34
N ASN A 434 2.08 -2.34 21.13
CA ASN A 434 3.24 -1.81 21.84
C ASN A 434 4.32 -1.27 20.90
N LYS A 435 4.49 -1.85 19.71
CA LYS A 435 5.44 -1.32 18.73
C LYS A 435 4.94 -0.02 18.12
N LEU A 436 3.64 0.09 17.89
CA LEU A 436 3.02 1.27 17.29
C LEU A 436 3.15 2.52 18.19
N THR A 437 3.13 2.37 19.52
CA THR A 437 3.31 3.50 20.46
C THR A 437 4.70 4.13 20.40
N GLU A 438 5.67 3.51 19.72
CA GLU A 438 7.00 4.08 19.51
C GLU A 438 7.04 5.10 18.35
N PHE A 439 5.96 5.24 17.57
CA PHE A 439 5.93 6.11 16.39
C PHE A 439 5.00 7.33 16.61
N PRO A 440 5.37 8.52 16.08
CA PRO A 440 4.57 9.74 16.26
C PRO A 440 3.12 9.62 15.77
N ASP A 441 2.87 8.84 14.71
CA ASP A 441 1.55 8.61 14.14
C ASP A 441 0.94 7.25 14.52
N GLY A 442 1.48 6.59 15.55
CA GLY A 442 1.06 5.28 16.03
C GLY A 442 -0.42 5.21 16.43
N ASP A 443 -0.88 6.16 17.25
CA ASP A 443 -2.27 6.21 17.71
C ASP A 443 -3.24 6.50 16.57
N VAL A 444 -2.85 7.37 15.64
CA VAL A 444 -3.61 7.66 14.42
C VAL A 444 -3.75 6.41 13.56
N TYR A 445 -2.67 5.63 13.40
CA TYR A 445 -2.71 4.37 12.68
C TYR A 445 -3.64 3.35 13.36
N GLN A 446 -3.53 3.18 14.68
CA GLN A 446 -4.38 2.27 15.44
C GLN A 446 -5.87 2.60 15.29
N LYS A 447 -6.21 3.91 15.36
CA LYS A 447 -7.58 4.37 15.13
C LYS A 447 -8.07 4.02 13.73
N LYS A 448 -7.30 4.31 12.69
CA LYS A 448 -7.65 3.95 11.29
C LYS A 448 -7.89 2.46 11.13
N ASP A 449 -7.03 1.61 11.70
CA ASP A 449 -7.19 0.16 11.62
C ASP A 449 -8.46 -0.33 12.34
N ALA A 450 -8.73 0.19 13.55
CA ALA A 450 -9.93 -0.14 14.30
C ALA A 450 -11.21 0.29 13.57
N ASP A 451 -11.24 1.53 13.08
CA ASP A 451 -12.36 2.10 12.32
C ASP A 451 -12.62 1.29 11.04
N MET A 452 -11.58 0.91 10.28
CA MET A 452 -11.74 0.13 9.06
C MET A 452 -12.20 -1.31 9.32
N LYS A 453 -11.80 -1.94 10.43
CA LYS A 453 -12.31 -3.24 10.85
C LYS A 453 -13.79 -3.17 11.20
N GLN A 454 -14.19 -2.20 12.03
CA GLN A 454 -15.58 -2.00 12.40
C GLN A 454 -16.46 -1.70 11.18
N LEU A 455 -16.02 -0.79 10.29
CA LEU A 455 -16.73 -0.48 9.06
C LEU A 455 -16.89 -1.71 8.16
N THR A 456 -15.85 -2.55 8.07
CA THR A 456 -15.90 -3.78 7.28
C THR A 456 -16.93 -4.77 7.82
N ASP A 457 -17.04 -4.91 9.14
CA ASP A 457 -18.01 -5.81 9.74
C ASP A 457 -19.45 -5.28 9.67
N ILE A 458 -19.64 -3.96 9.83
CA ILE A 458 -20.93 -3.30 9.55
C ILE A 458 -21.32 -3.52 8.09
N TYR A 459 -20.39 -3.32 7.15
CA TYR A 459 -20.67 -3.46 5.71
C TYR A 459 -21.04 -4.90 5.33
N LYS A 460 -20.40 -5.92 5.91
CA LYS A 460 -20.79 -7.33 5.73
C LYS A 460 -22.22 -7.58 6.22
N ARG A 461 -22.57 -7.09 7.42
CA ARG A 461 -23.93 -7.23 7.98
C ARG A 461 -24.97 -6.49 7.16
N HIS A 462 -24.64 -5.30 6.67
CA HIS A 462 -25.48 -4.54 5.73
C HIS A 462 -25.75 -5.32 4.45
N GLN A 463 -24.71 -5.90 3.83
CA GLN A 463 -24.87 -6.76 2.65
C GLN A 463 -25.72 -8.01 2.93
N ALA A 464 -25.64 -8.56 4.14
CA ALA A 464 -26.48 -9.66 4.61
C ALA A 464 -27.90 -9.24 5.02
N THR A 465 -28.24 -7.94 4.93
CA THR A 465 -29.51 -7.34 5.36
C THR A 465 -29.81 -7.52 6.86
N GLU A 466 -28.79 -7.74 7.68
CA GLU A 466 -28.89 -7.85 9.12
C GLU A 466 -29.16 -6.49 9.79
N PRO A 467 -29.87 -6.44 10.92
CA PRO A 467 -30.11 -5.21 11.64
C PRO A 467 -28.81 -4.62 12.21
N LEU A 468 -28.69 -3.29 12.13
CA LEU A 468 -27.59 -2.54 12.73
C LEU A 468 -27.92 -2.19 14.18
N SER A 469 -26.93 -2.30 15.05
CA SER A 469 -27.03 -1.94 16.47
C SER A 469 -26.96 -0.41 16.67
N PRO A 470 -27.33 0.12 17.85
CA PRO A 470 -27.12 1.52 18.18
C PRO A 470 -25.68 1.97 17.96
N GLN A 471 -24.69 1.15 18.37
CA GLN A 471 -23.27 1.45 18.22
C GLN A 471 -22.84 1.53 16.74
N ASP A 472 -23.43 0.69 15.88
CA ASP A 472 -23.16 0.74 14.44
C ASP A 472 -23.67 2.05 13.83
N LEU A 473 -24.85 2.50 14.25
CA LEU A 473 -25.40 3.76 13.79
C LEU A 473 -24.62 4.95 14.35
N THR A 474 -24.24 4.94 15.63
CA THR A 474 -23.35 5.96 16.21
C THR A 474 -22.07 6.10 15.41
N PHE A 475 -21.47 4.96 15.02
CA PHE A 475 -20.26 4.92 14.18
C PHE A 475 -20.52 5.46 12.76
N LEU A 476 -21.57 5.01 12.07
CA LEU A 476 -21.87 5.42 10.70
C LEU A 476 -22.26 6.90 10.58
N TYR A 477 -23.04 7.40 11.53
CA TYR A 477 -23.41 8.81 11.61
C TYR A 477 -22.31 9.69 12.20
N GLU A 478 -21.19 9.09 12.65
CA GLU A 478 -20.02 9.79 13.16
C GLU A 478 -20.32 10.72 14.35
N ILE A 479 -21.26 10.32 15.21
CA ILE A 479 -21.85 11.17 16.27
C ILE A 479 -20.82 11.64 17.31
N ASN A 480 -19.82 10.79 17.58
CA ASN A 480 -18.79 11.08 18.57
C ASN A 480 -17.45 11.43 17.92
N GLU A 481 -17.09 10.67 16.88
CA GLU A 481 -15.82 10.81 16.19
C GLU A 481 -15.99 10.49 14.72
N LYS A 482 -15.14 11.13 13.90
CA LYS A 482 -15.04 10.81 12.48
C LYS A 482 -14.41 9.43 12.27
N VAL A 483 -15.00 8.67 11.34
CA VAL A 483 -14.43 7.41 10.86
C VAL A 483 -13.18 7.73 10.05
N GLN A 484 -12.03 7.24 10.52
CA GLN A 484 -10.76 7.42 9.83
C GLN A 484 -10.43 6.18 8.99
N GLY A 485 -9.88 6.40 7.80
CA GLY A 485 -9.38 5.34 6.94
C GLY A 485 -7.99 5.63 6.43
N PHE A 486 -7.45 4.70 5.63
CA PHE A 486 -6.15 4.86 4.97
C PHE A 486 -6.24 5.63 3.65
N GLY A 487 -7.45 5.98 3.19
CA GLY A 487 -7.69 6.80 2.01
C GLY A 487 -7.64 8.31 2.31
N TYR A 488 -7.61 9.13 1.24
CA TYR A 488 -7.54 10.59 1.32
C TYR A 488 -8.85 11.28 1.74
N GLY A 489 -9.95 10.54 1.85
CA GLY A 489 -11.26 11.06 2.19
C GLY A 489 -12.09 10.06 2.99
N ARG A 490 -13.31 10.47 3.34
CA ARG A 490 -14.28 9.62 4.02
C ARG A 490 -14.52 8.34 3.23
N ASP A 491 -14.50 7.19 3.89
CA ASP A 491 -14.70 5.90 3.23
C ASP A 491 -16.12 5.86 2.61
N SER A 492 -16.18 5.54 1.31
CA SER A 492 -17.42 5.60 0.53
C SER A 492 -18.50 4.66 1.07
N ARG A 493 -18.11 3.56 1.74
CA ARG A 493 -19.06 2.58 2.30
C ARG A 493 -19.96 3.20 3.36
N VAL A 494 -19.46 4.19 4.12
CA VAL A 494 -20.27 4.88 5.15
C VAL A 494 -21.48 5.55 4.50
N GLN A 495 -21.23 6.33 3.44
CA GLN A 495 -22.30 7.02 2.72
C GLN A 495 -23.21 6.04 1.98
N GLU A 496 -22.65 5.00 1.37
CA GLU A 496 -23.41 3.95 0.69
C GLU A 496 -24.43 3.28 1.64
N ILE A 497 -24.02 2.94 2.87
CA ILE A 497 -24.92 2.31 3.84
C ILE A 497 -26.06 3.28 4.22
N ILE A 498 -25.74 4.54 4.51
CA ILE A 498 -26.73 5.57 4.89
C ILE A 498 -27.73 5.79 3.75
N ASP A 499 -27.27 5.93 2.51
CA ASP A 499 -28.13 6.13 1.35
C ASP A 499 -29.07 4.94 1.12
N ASN A 500 -28.56 3.70 1.22
CA ASN A 500 -29.39 2.51 1.12
C ASN A 500 -30.49 2.46 2.20
N ARG A 501 -30.20 2.91 3.43
CA ARG A 501 -31.19 2.98 4.52
C ARG A 501 -32.27 4.00 4.20
N ARG A 502 -31.89 5.19 3.72
CA ARG A 502 -32.83 6.23 3.28
C ARG A 502 -33.71 5.74 2.12
N ASP A 503 -33.14 5.06 1.14
CA ASP A 503 -33.86 4.53 -0.03
C ASP A 503 -34.87 3.44 0.37
N ARG A 504 -34.64 2.76 1.50
CA ARG A 504 -35.61 1.83 2.12
C ARG A 504 -36.69 2.53 2.94
N GLY A 505 -36.69 3.86 2.99
CA GLY A 505 -37.68 4.68 3.69
C GLY A 505 -37.43 4.84 5.19
N ILE A 506 -36.20 4.58 5.67
CA ILE A 506 -35.83 4.81 7.08
C ILE A 506 -35.53 6.30 7.27
N ASP A 507 -36.22 6.94 8.22
CA ASP A 507 -35.99 8.33 8.59
C ASP A 507 -34.69 8.46 9.39
N ILE A 508 -33.85 9.43 9.03
CA ILE A 508 -32.61 9.71 9.73
C ILE A 508 -32.83 9.99 11.23
N LYS A 509 -33.93 10.66 11.60
CA LYS A 509 -34.24 10.94 13.01
C LYS A 509 -34.59 9.67 13.78
N GLU A 510 -35.08 8.63 13.11
CA GLU A 510 -35.33 7.32 13.74
C GLU A 510 -34.02 6.59 14.02
N ASP A 511 -33.09 6.59 13.06
CA ASP A 511 -31.76 6.04 13.25
C ASP A 511 -30.99 6.77 14.36
N LEU A 512 -30.98 8.10 14.34
CA LEU A 512 -30.33 8.91 15.36
C LEU A 512 -30.96 8.72 16.74
N ALA A 513 -32.29 8.62 16.83
CA ALA A 513 -32.96 8.34 18.10
C ALA A 513 -32.52 6.99 18.67
N PHE A 514 -32.40 5.97 17.81
CA PHE A 514 -31.93 4.65 18.24
C PHE A 514 -30.46 4.66 18.65
N ALA A 515 -29.59 5.37 17.91
CA ALA A 515 -28.17 5.50 18.21
C ALA A 515 -27.92 6.20 19.56
N LEU A 516 -28.69 7.25 19.84
CA LEU A 516 -28.47 8.15 20.98
C LEU A 516 -29.16 7.71 22.28
N GLN A 517 -29.95 6.63 22.27
CA GLN A 517 -30.62 6.09 23.46
C GLN A 517 -29.68 5.73 24.60
N THR A 518 -28.40 5.45 24.30
CA THR A 518 -27.39 5.19 25.33
C THR A 518 -27.01 6.45 26.11
N LYS A 519 -26.96 7.61 25.42
CA LYS A 519 -26.62 8.92 26.04
C LYS A 519 -27.87 9.57 26.64
N TYR A 520 -29.01 9.52 25.95
CA TYR A 520 -30.29 10.06 26.42
C TYR A 520 -31.36 8.96 26.40
N PRO A 521 -31.66 8.32 27.54
CA PRO A 521 -32.65 7.24 27.61
C PRO A 521 -34.05 7.61 27.12
N GLU A 522 -34.41 8.89 27.21
CA GLU A 522 -35.67 9.46 26.74
C GLU A 522 -35.64 9.92 25.27
N MET A 523 -34.56 9.64 24.52
CA MET A 523 -34.42 10.07 23.14
C MET A 523 -35.54 9.51 22.25
N THR A 524 -36.22 10.42 21.58
CA THR A 524 -37.24 10.15 20.57
C THR A 524 -37.00 11.05 19.36
N LYS A 525 -37.58 10.70 18.20
CA LYS A 525 -37.33 11.45 16.96
C LYS A 525 -37.75 12.93 17.00
N ASP A 526 -38.71 13.28 17.84
CA ASP A 526 -39.17 14.67 18.07
C ASP A 526 -38.19 15.50 18.90
N LYS A 527 -37.29 14.85 19.67
CA LYS A 527 -36.20 15.50 20.40
C LYS A 527 -34.96 15.74 19.56
N ILE A 528 -34.99 15.36 18.28
CA ILE A 528 -33.91 15.52 17.31
C ILE A 528 -34.27 16.63 16.31
N SER A 529 -33.36 17.57 16.16
CA SER A 529 -33.44 18.61 15.15
C SER A 529 -32.45 18.37 14.01
N THR A 530 -32.85 18.75 12.80
CA THR A 530 -31.97 18.83 11.62
C THR A 530 -32.00 20.22 10.98
N THR A 531 -32.69 21.16 11.63
CA THR A 531 -32.83 22.54 11.19
C THR A 531 -32.70 23.50 12.37
N HIS A 532 -32.33 24.75 12.10
CA HIS A 532 -32.15 25.75 13.15
C HIS A 532 -33.44 26.04 13.93
N ASN A 533 -34.61 26.02 13.27
CA ASN A 533 -35.89 26.34 13.93
C ASN A 533 -36.31 25.25 14.90
N GLU A 534 -36.11 23.99 14.53
CA GLU A 534 -36.38 22.86 15.41
C GLU A 534 -35.44 22.90 16.63
N ALA A 535 -34.15 23.22 16.42
CA ALA A 535 -33.15 23.25 17.48
C ALA A 535 -33.49 24.22 18.62
N LEU A 536 -34.25 25.27 18.34
CA LEU A 536 -34.61 26.32 19.31
C LEU A 536 -35.99 26.09 19.97
N ASN A 537 -36.62 24.93 19.77
CA ASN A 537 -37.96 24.62 20.30
C ASN A 537 -37.98 24.24 21.80
N GLY A 538 -36.85 24.33 22.50
CA GLY A 538 -36.74 24.12 23.96
C GLY A 538 -36.76 22.65 24.43
N ASP A 539 -37.44 21.76 23.71
CA ASP A 539 -37.51 20.32 24.03
C ASP A 539 -36.49 19.45 23.26
N THR A 540 -35.74 20.07 22.34
CA THR A 540 -34.70 19.39 21.55
C THR A 540 -33.50 19.08 22.42
N LEU A 541 -33.04 17.82 22.36
CA LEU A 541 -31.86 17.35 23.08
C LEU A 541 -30.63 17.26 22.17
N PHE A 542 -30.84 17.04 20.86
CA PHE A 542 -29.75 16.83 19.92
C PHE A 542 -30.03 17.48 18.55
N HIS A 543 -29.00 18.08 17.96
CA HIS A 543 -28.99 18.65 16.62
C HIS A 543 -28.00 17.90 15.74
N TYR A 544 -28.50 17.33 14.65
CA TYR A 544 -27.67 16.64 13.67
C TYR A 544 -27.24 17.60 12.56
N GLY A 545 -25.93 17.77 12.42
CA GLY A 545 -25.31 18.70 11.48
C GLY A 545 -24.89 20.03 12.12
N ASN A 546 -24.68 21.05 11.28
CA ASN A 546 -24.22 22.37 11.73
C ASN A 546 -25.40 23.23 12.20
N LEU A 547 -25.27 23.79 13.40
CA LEU A 547 -26.21 24.74 13.98
C LEU A 547 -25.70 26.18 13.87
N ASP A 548 -26.28 26.93 12.93
CA ASP A 548 -25.97 28.34 12.70
C ASP A 548 -26.98 29.26 13.41
N LEU A 549 -26.52 29.99 14.42
CA LEU A 549 -27.33 30.91 15.22
C LEU A 549 -27.02 32.39 14.96
N ARG A 550 -26.47 32.71 13.78
CA ARG A 550 -26.16 34.12 13.41
C ARG A 550 -27.39 35.03 13.32
N SER A 551 -28.60 34.45 13.24
CA SER A 551 -29.87 35.17 13.16
C SER A 551 -30.35 35.74 14.50
N ILE A 552 -29.78 35.30 15.62
CA ILE A 552 -30.10 35.77 16.97
C ILE A 552 -28.91 36.49 17.60
N THR A 553 -29.20 37.36 18.57
CA THR A 553 -28.18 38.18 19.27
C THR A 553 -28.18 37.98 20.79
N SER A 554 -29.13 37.18 21.30
CA SER A 554 -29.25 36.81 22.70
C SER A 554 -29.70 35.34 22.80
N LEU A 555 -29.24 34.65 23.85
CA LEU A 555 -29.62 33.28 24.21
C LEU A 555 -30.56 33.25 25.43
N GLU A 556 -31.09 34.39 25.86
CA GLU A 556 -32.03 34.46 26.99
C GLU A 556 -33.27 33.58 26.73
N GLY A 557 -33.51 32.60 27.61
CA GLY A 557 -34.63 31.66 27.50
C GLY A 557 -34.44 30.55 26.46
N VAL A 558 -33.25 30.41 25.88
CA VAL A 558 -32.90 29.36 24.92
C VAL A 558 -32.12 28.24 25.63
N THR A 559 -32.62 27.01 25.53
CA THR A 559 -31.84 25.81 25.85
C THR A 559 -31.21 25.29 24.56
N LEU A 560 -29.88 25.17 24.52
CA LEU A 560 -29.17 24.65 23.36
C LEU A 560 -29.11 23.11 23.40
N PRO A 561 -29.41 22.41 22.29
CA PRO A 561 -29.20 20.97 22.20
C PRO A 561 -27.71 20.65 21.98
N ASP A 562 -27.31 19.42 22.28
CA ASP A 562 -26.01 18.89 21.84
C ASP A 562 -25.93 18.88 20.32
N VAL A 563 -24.77 19.25 19.77
CA VAL A 563 -24.59 19.49 18.33
C VAL A 563 -23.51 18.56 17.81
N ASP A 564 -23.84 17.68 16.87
CA ASP A 564 -22.84 16.81 16.21
C ASP A 564 -21.87 17.58 15.30
N GLY A 565 -22.36 18.65 14.66
CA GLY A 565 -21.57 19.50 13.77
C GLY A 565 -21.04 20.75 14.44
N ASN A 566 -20.85 21.80 13.63
CA ASN A 566 -20.39 23.10 14.10
C ASN A 566 -21.51 23.89 14.79
N LEU A 567 -21.21 24.57 15.89
CA LEU A 567 -22.08 25.52 16.57
C LEU A 567 -21.56 26.95 16.39
N ASP A 568 -22.30 27.77 15.66
CA ASP A 568 -21.93 29.16 15.35
C ASP A 568 -22.68 30.16 16.25
N LEU A 569 -21.96 30.71 17.23
CA LEU A 569 -22.45 31.72 18.18
C LEU A 569 -21.80 33.09 17.98
N ARG A 570 -21.21 33.38 16.80
CA ARG A 570 -20.45 34.62 16.57
C ARG A 570 -21.27 35.91 16.69
N SER A 571 -22.61 35.83 16.63
CA SER A 571 -23.51 36.98 16.82
C SER A 571 -23.90 37.22 18.27
N ILE A 572 -23.55 36.30 19.18
CA ILE A 572 -23.81 36.41 20.62
C ILE A 572 -22.65 37.15 21.30
N THR A 573 -22.98 37.99 22.27
CA THR A 573 -22.01 38.84 23.00
C THR A 573 -21.93 38.54 24.50
N SER A 574 -22.89 37.80 25.05
CA SER A 574 -22.93 37.36 26.44
C SER A 574 -23.47 35.92 26.53
N LEU A 575 -22.88 35.12 27.41
CA LEU A 575 -23.31 33.75 27.76
C LEU A 575 -23.88 33.66 29.17
N GLU A 576 -24.26 34.79 29.78
CA GLU A 576 -24.80 34.82 31.14
C GLU A 576 -26.04 33.91 31.27
N GLY A 577 -25.98 32.94 32.19
CA GLY A 577 -27.06 31.98 32.43
C GLY A 577 -27.20 30.88 31.37
N VAL A 578 -26.26 30.77 30.42
CA VAL A 578 -26.26 29.74 29.37
C VAL A 578 -25.36 28.57 29.77
N THR A 579 -25.88 27.35 29.66
CA THR A 579 -25.06 26.13 29.64
C THR A 579 -24.72 25.81 28.19
N LEU A 580 -23.43 25.74 27.85
CA LEU A 580 -23.01 25.37 26.51
C LEU A 580 -23.16 23.85 26.32
N PRO A 581 -23.64 23.40 25.14
CA PRO A 581 -23.83 21.99 24.87
C PRO A 581 -22.53 21.30 24.44
N ASP A 582 -22.54 19.97 24.35
CA ASP A 582 -21.45 19.24 23.69
C ASP A 582 -21.47 19.54 22.19
N VAL A 583 -20.29 19.78 21.60
CA VAL A 583 -20.14 20.14 20.18
C VAL A 583 -19.15 19.19 19.51
N GLY A 584 -19.64 18.30 18.64
CA GLY A 584 -18.80 17.37 17.87
C GLY A 584 -17.91 18.07 16.83
N GLY A 585 -18.31 19.25 16.36
CA GLY A 585 -17.54 20.09 15.42
C GLY A 585 -16.92 21.33 16.08
N ASN A 586 -16.84 22.41 15.30
CA ASN A 586 -16.26 23.67 15.74
C ASN A 586 -17.25 24.49 16.59
N LEU A 587 -16.76 25.09 17.67
CA LEU A 587 -17.51 26.04 18.50
C LEU A 587 -17.00 27.47 18.30
N ASP A 588 -17.83 28.32 17.71
CA ASP A 588 -17.48 29.70 17.37
C ASP A 588 -18.00 30.71 18.41
N LEU A 589 -17.14 31.07 19.36
CA LEU A 589 -17.40 32.07 20.42
C LEU A 589 -16.61 33.36 20.20
N ARG A 590 -16.24 33.67 18.95
CA ARG A 590 -15.26 34.73 18.65
C ARG A 590 -15.65 36.14 19.11
N SER A 591 -16.92 36.38 19.42
CA SER A 591 -17.45 37.68 19.85
C SER A 591 -17.72 37.77 21.35
N ILE A 592 -17.55 36.68 22.10
CA ILE A 592 -17.68 36.67 23.56
C ILE A 592 -16.44 37.32 24.18
N THR A 593 -16.65 38.15 25.20
CA THR A 593 -15.58 38.93 25.87
C THR A 593 -15.26 38.43 27.29
N SER A 594 -16.16 37.65 27.91
CA SER A 594 -15.96 37.00 29.20
C SER A 594 -16.61 35.61 29.22
N LEU A 595 -15.94 34.64 29.84
CA LEU A 595 -16.45 33.29 30.15
C LEU A 595 -16.74 33.10 31.64
N GLU A 596 -16.79 34.18 32.42
CA GLU A 596 -17.05 34.10 33.86
C GLU A 596 -18.38 33.40 34.14
N GLY A 597 -18.36 32.36 34.97
CA GLY A 597 -19.54 31.58 35.33
C GLY A 597 -20.07 30.65 34.23
N VAL A 598 -19.36 30.49 33.11
CA VAL A 598 -19.71 29.58 32.02
C VAL A 598 -18.99 28.25 32.20
N THR A 599 -19.75 27.15 32.20
CA THR A 599 -19.19 25.81 32.06
C THR A 599 -19.11 25.47 30.57
N LEU A 600 -17.92 25.15 30.09
CA LEU A 600 -17.69 24.67 28.74
C LEU A 600 -17.80 23.13 28.69
N SER A 601 -18.45 22.64 27.65
CA SER A 601 -18.60 21.22 27.32
C SER A 601 -17.60 20.81 26.24
N ASP A 602 -17.41 19.50 26.03
CA ASP A 602 -16.42 18.95 25.10
C ASP A 602 -16.61 19.49 23.67
N VAL A 603 -15.49 19.85 23.03
CA VAL A 603 -15.44 20.36 21.65
C VAL A 603 -14.57 19.44 20.79
N GLY A 604 -15.20 18.68 19.89
CA GLY A 604 -14.51 17.76 18.98
C GLY A 604 -13.72 18.46 17.87
N GLY A 605 -14.07 19.70 17.53
CA GLY A 605 -13.39 20.52 16.53
C GLY A 605 -12.61 21.70 17.11
N ASP A 606 -12.58 22.81 16.36
CA ASP A 606 -11.90 24.04 16.76
C ASP A 606 -12.73 24.85 17.77
N LEU A 607 -12.06 25.46 18.75
CA LEU A 607 -12.64 26.43 19.68
C LEU A 607 -12.12 27.85 19.40
N TYR A 608 -13.03 28.76 19.04
CA TYR A 608 -12.69 30.14 18.70
C TYR A 608 -13.03 31.12 19.84
N LEU A 609 -12.01 31.59 20.57
CA LEU A 609 -12.14 32.53 21.70
C LEU A 609 -11.43 33.87 21.44
N ASN A 610 -11.54 34.37 20.21
CA ASN A 610 -10.72 35.49 19.73
C ASN A 610 -10.91 36.83 20.45
N SER A 611 -12.04 37.06 21.14
CA SER A 611 -12.31 38.33 21.84
C SER A 611 -12.20 38.22 23.37
N ILE A 612 -11.89 37.04 23.91
CA ILE A 612 -11.65 36.86 25.34
C ILE A 612 -10.35 37.55 25.73
N THR A 613 -10.38 38.23 26.88
CA THR A 613 -9.23 38.98 27.42
C THR A 613 -8.64 38.38 28.70
N SER A 614 -9.36 37.47 29.37
CA SER A 614 -8.91 36.74 30.55
C SER A 614 -9.52 35.33 30.58
N LEU A 615 -8.77 34.35 31.09
CA LEU A 615 -9.24 32.99 31.42
C LEU A 615 -9.25 32.72 32.93
N GLU A 616 -9.17 33.76 33.76
CA GLU A 616 -9.20 33.61 35.21
C GLU A 616 -10.49 32.90 35.67
N GLY A 617 -10.33 31.81 36.42
CA GLY A 617 -11.44 30.99 36.91
C GLY A 617 -12.17 30.16 35.85
N VAL A 618 -11.68 30.14 34.60
CA VAL A 618 -12.26 29.36 33.50
C VAL A 618 -11.61 27.98 33.45
N ILE A 619 -12.43 26.93 33.37
CA ILE A 619 -11.99 25.57 33.07
C ILE A 619 -12.30 25.31 31.60
N LEU A 620 -11.26 25.14 30.78
CA LEU A 620 -11.40 24.75 29.39
C LEU A 620 -11.49 23.22 29.28
N PRO A 621 -12.35 22.67 28.42
CA PRO A 621 -12.41 21.25 28.12
C PRO A 621 -11.28 20.88 27.14
N ASP A 622 -11.04 19.58 26.99
CA ASP A 622 -10.14 19.09 25.95
C ASP A 622 -10.71 19.40 24.55
N ILE A 623 -9.82 19.79 23.63
CA ILE A 623 -10.19 20.30 22.31
C ILE A 623 -9.64 19.35 21.25
N GLY A 624 -10.53 18.75 20.45
CA GLY A 624 -10.12 17.83 19.38
C GLY A 624 -9.45 18.54 18.19
N GLY A 625 -9.76 19.81 17.96
CA GLY A 625 -9.18 20.65 16.91
C GLY A 625 -8.19 21.70 17.43
N ASN A 626 -8.28 22.91 16.86
CA ASN A 626 -7.43 24.04 17.23
C ASN A 626 -8.05 24.91 18.33
N LEU A 627 -7.22 25.50 19.19
CA LEU A 627 -7.63 26.48 20.19
C LEU A 627 -7.11 27.88 19.83
N TYR A 628 -8.01 28.84 19.63
CA TYR A 628 -7.67 30.22 19.23
C TYR A 628 -7.92 31.25 20.33
N LEU A 629 -6.84 31.80 20.90
CA LEU A 629 -6.86 32.81 21.98
C LEU A 629 -6.23 34.14 21.51
N GLY A 630 -6.86 34.76 20.50
CA GLY A 630 -6.26 35.87 19.77
C GLY A 630 -6.10 37.21 20.51
N SER A 631 -6.88 37.48 21.56
CA SER A 631 -6.87 38.78 22.27
C SER A 631 -6.23 38.73 23.66
N ILE A 632 -5.88 37.54 24.16
CA ILE A 632 -5.19 37.42 25.45
C ILE A 632 -3.73 37.81 25.27
N THR A 633 -3.22 38.66 26.17
CA THR A 633 -1.83 39.15 26.14
C THR A 633 -0.99 38.64 27.30
N SER A 634 -1.62 38.13 28.36
CA SER A 634 -0.99 37.51 29.52
C SER A 634 -1.89 36.41 30.10
N LEU A 635 -1.29 35.32 30.57
CA LEU A 635 -1.97 34.27 31.33
C LEU A 635 -1.28 34.09 32.68
N GLU A 636 -2.07 34.02 33.74
CA GLU A 636 -1.61 33.85 35.12
C GLU A 636 -2.41 32.75 35.82
N GLY A 637 -1.73 31.69 36.31
CA GLY A 637 -2.35 30.62 37.10
C GLY A 637 -3.41 29.79 36.36
N VAL A 638 -3.34 29.72 35.02
CA VAL A 638 -4.30 28.99 34.18
C VAL A 638 -3.76 27.63 33.77
N THR A 639 -4.64 26.62 33.76
CA THR A 639 -4.38 25.33 33.10
C THR A 639 -5.01 25.34 31.71
N LEU A 640 -4.18 25.20 30.68
CA LEU A 640 -4.63 25.00 29.30
C LEU A 640 -4.89 23.50 29.06
N PRO A 641 -5.92 23.15 28.28
CA PRO A 641 -6.35 21.77 28.09
C PRO A 641 -5.47 21.02 27.09
N ASP A 642 -5.73 19.72 26.89
CA ASP A 642 -5.18 19.00 25.75
C ASP A 642 -5.78 19.54 24.44
N VAL A 643 -4.93 19.74 23.44
CA VAL A 643 -5.31 20.28 22.12
C VAL A 643 -4.84 19.31 21.04
N GLY A 644 -5.79 18.72 20.31
CA GLY A 644 -5.52 17.72 19.28
C GLY A 644 -4.79 18.26 18.05
N ARG A 645 -4.87 19.58 17.79
CA ARG A 645 -4.16 20.28 16.70
C ARG A 645 -3.42 21.52 17.22
N ASP A 646 -3.67 22.69 16.65
CA ASP A 646 -2.85 23.88 16.87
C ASP A 646 -3.35 24.68 18.07
N LEU A 647 -2.42 25.08 18.94
CA LEU A 647 -2.65 26.02 20.04
C LEU A 647 -2.11 27.40 19.66
N ASN A 648 -3.04 28.33 19.38
CA ASN A 648 -2.70 29.68 18.93
C ASN A 648 -2.69 30.69 20.08
N LEU A 649 -1.48 30.98 20.57
CA LEU A 649 -1.17 31.95 21.63
C LEU A 649 -0.35 33.13 21.10
N ARG A 650 -0.52 33.49 19.82
CA ARG A 650 0.34 34.46 19.11
C ARG A 650 0.41 35.86 19.73
N SER A 651 -0.55 36.22 20.57
CA SER A 651 -0.65 37.54 21.22
C SER A 651 -0.10 37.55 22.65
N ILE A 652 0.24 36.39 23.20
CA ILE A 652 0.77 36.25 24.56
C ILE A 652 2.18 36.85 24.63
N THR A 653 2.37 37.72 25.62
CA THR A 653 3.64 38.38 25.93
C THR A 653 4.21 37.95 27.28
N SER A 654 3.38 37.36 28.16
CA SER A 654 3.76 36.88 29.49
C SER A 654 2.97 35.63 29.88
N LEU A 655 3.65 34.65 30.47
CA LEU A 655 3.08 33.43 31.04
C LEU A 655 3.60 33.29 32.48
N GLU A 656 2.71 33.23 33.47
CA GLU A 656 3.09 33.02 34.88
C GLU A 656 2.24 31.91 35.50
N GLY A 657 2.87 30.86 36.02
CA GLY A 657 2.15 29.74 36.66
C GLY A 657 1.19 29.00 35.72
N VAL A 658 1.44 29.04 34.40
CA VAL A 658 0.61 28.37 33.39
C VAL A 658 1.02 26.91 33.28
N THR A 659 0.03 26.02 33.32
CA THR A 659 0.21 24.59 33.04
C THR A 659 -0.38 24.26 31.68
N PHE A 660 0.35 23.52 30.85
CA PHE A 660 -0.11 23.10 29.52
C PHE A 660 -0.54 21.64 29.52
N GLY A 661 -1.63 21.35 28.81
CA GLY A 661 -1.90 20.02 28.25
C GLY A 661 -1.05 19.75 27.00
N ASN A 662 -1.22 18.56 26.43
CA ASN A 662 -0.53 18.11 25.24
C ASN A 662 -1.00 18.89 24.00
N VAL A 663 -0.08 19.17 23.06
CA VAL A 663 -0.40 19.86 21.80
C VAL A 663 -0.01 18.97 20.62
N GLY A 664 -1.01 18.42 19.93
CA GLY A 664 -0.80 17.52 18.80
C GLY A 664 -0.30 18.20 17.53
N GLY A 665 -0.58 19.50 17.35
CA GLY A 665 -0.18 20.32 16.19
C GLY A 665 0.81 21.43 16.56
N ASP A 666 0.64 22.61 15.98
CA ASP A 666 1.54 23.74 16.14
C ASP A 666 1.26 24.53 17.44
N LEU A 667 2.32 24.90 18.17
CA LEU A 667 2.25 25.84 19.30
C LEU A 667 2.81 27.21 18.88
N SER A 668 1.93 28.20 18.75
CA SER A 668 2.30 29.56 18.33
C SER A 668 2.45 30.51 19.53
N LEU A 669 3.69 30.85 19.88
CA LEU A 669 4.05 31.80 20.95
C LEU A 669 4.94 32.94 20.43
N ASN A 670 4.69 33.37 19.19
CA ASN A 670 5.56 34.29 18.46
C ASN A 670 5.67 35.72 19.04
N SER A 671 4.97 36.08 20.11
CA SER A 671 5.08 37.40 20.77
C SER A 671 5.70 37.31 22.16
N ILE A 672 5.99 36.11 22.67
CA ILE A 672 6.59 35.95 23.98
C ILE A 672 8.08 36.31 23.92
N THR A 673 8.58 36.92 25.01
CA THR A 673 9.97 37.39 25.08
C THR A 673 10.80 36.71 26.17
N SER A 674 10.15 35.97 27.07
CA SER A 674 10.78 35.19 28.15
C SER A 674 9.98 33.91 28.40
N LEU A 675 10.67 32.85 28.83
CA LEU A 675 10.07 31.59 29.32
C LEU A 675 10.31 31.40 30.82
N GLU A 676 10.63 32.48 31.55
CA GLU A 676 10.84 32.41 32.99
C GLU A 676 9.57 31.92 33.70
N GLY A 677 9.71 30.86 34.51
CA GLY A 677 8.61 30.34 35.33
C GLY A 677 7.54 29.54 34.57
N VAL A 678 7.79 29.14 33.31
CA VAL A 678 6.88 28.31 32.53
C VAL A 678 7.58 27.11 31.89
N THR A 679 6.91 25.95 31.94
CA THR A 679 7.34 24.74 31.22
C THR A 679 6.43 24.56 30.01
N LEU A 680 7.02 24.42 28.83
CA LEU A 680 6.29 24.16 27.60
C LEU A 680 5.97 22.67 27.45
N PRO A 681 4.85 22.29 26.81
CA PRO A 681 4.51 20.90 26.53
C PRO A 681 5.30 20.39 25.31
N ASP A 682 5.35 19.06 25.14
CA ASP A 682 5.76 18.47 23.87
C ASP A 682 4.77 18.86 22.76
N VAL A 683 5.31 19.10 21.57
CA VAL A 683 4.58 19.68 20.43
C VAL A 683 4.69 18.75 19.23
N GLY A 684 3.56 18.20 18.76
CA GLY A 684 3.56 17.31 17.59
C GLY A 684 3.90 18.02 16.27
N GLY A 685 3.57 19.31 16.16
CA GLY A 685 3.85 20.17 15.00
C GLY A 685 5.03 21.13 15.23
N ASN A 686 4.88 22.36 14.75
CA ASN A 686 5.89 23.42 14.86
C ASN A 686 5.78 24.17 16.20
N LEU A 687 6.92 24.54 16.78
CA LEU A 687 7.00 25.45 17.92
C LEU A 687 7.56 26.81 17.47
N ASP A 688 6.78 27.87 17.67
CA ASP A 688 7.16 29.23 17.28
C ASP A 688 7.45 30.14 18.47
N LEU A 689 8.73 30.37 18.71
CA LEU A 689 9.27 31.27 19.75
C LEU A 689 10.11 32.40 19.14
N ARG A 690 9.75 32.83 17.92
CA ARG A 690 10.54 33.77 17.11
C ARG A 690 10.88 35.12 17.76
N SER A 691 10.17 35.55 18.81
CA SER A 691 10.42 36.83 19.48
C SER A 691 11.37 36.75 20.68
N ILE A 692 11.77 35.56 21.10
CA ILE A 692 12.74 35.38 22.19
C ILE A 692 14.14 35.77 21.69
N THR A 693 14.82 36.61 22.47
CA THR A 693 16.18 37.10 22.15
C THR A 693 17.28 36.47 22.99
N SER A 694 16.93 35.94 24.17
CA SER A 694 17.84 35.21 25.06
C SER A 694 17.10 34.15 25.86
N LEU A 695 17.73 33.00 26.11
CA LEU A 695 17.24 31.96 27.03
C LEU A 695 18.35 31.59 28.02
N GLU A 696 17.99 31.45 29.29
CA GLU A 696 18.89 31.08 30.38
C GLU A 696 18.28 29.95 31.23
N GLY A 697 18.95 28.81 31.32
CA GLY A 697 18.57 27.71 32.23
C GLY A 697 17.24 27.02 31.91
N VAL A 698 16.76 27.08 30.66
CA VAL A 698 15.47 26.51 30.24
C VAL A 698 15.66 25.16 29.55
N THR A 699 14.76 24.22 29.83
CA THR A 699 14.59 22.98 29.04
C THR A 699 13.46 23.20 28.03
N LEU A 700 13.77 23.03 26.75
CA LEU A 700 12.83 23.13 25.65
C LEU A 700 12.29 21.72 25.31
N PRO A 701 11.02 21.61 24.89
CA PRO A 701 10.33 20.33 24.73
C PRO A 701 10.73 19.60 23.44
N ASP A 702 10.21 18.37 23.28
CA ASP A 702 10.28 17.66 21.99
C ASP A 702 9.32 18.33 20.98
N VAL A 703 9.76 18.45 19.73
CA VAL A 703 9.04 19.13 18.65
C VAL A 703 9.03 18.25 17.40
N GLY A 704 7.88 17.75 16.99
CA GLY A 704 7.75 16.89 15.79
C GLY A 704 8.02 17.63 14.47
N GLY A 705 7.74 18.93 14.41
CA GLY A 705 7.94 19.81 13.26
C GLY A 705 9.16 20.73 13.37
N ASN A 706 9.04 21.94 12.85
CA ASN A 706 10.09 22.95 12.89
C ASN A 706 10.04 23.74 14.21
N PHE A 707 11.22 24.12 14.69
CA PHE A 707 11.37 24.97 15.86
C PHE A 707 11.96 26.33 15.45
N TYR A 708 11.16 27.39 15.58
CA TYR A 708 11.53 28.76 15.20
C TYR A 708 12.04 29.58 16.40
N LEU A 709 13.34 29.89 16.40
CA LEU A 709 14.01 30.77 17.35
C LEU A 709 14.80 31.87 16.62
N ASN A 710 14.24 32.38 15.53
CA ASN A 710 14.98 33.20 14.58
C ASN A 710 15.45 34.58 15.10
N SER A 711 15.06 35.03 16.29
CA SER A 711 15.57 36.26 16.94
C SER A 711 16.53 35.98 18.10
N ILE A 712 16.82 34.71 18.40
CA ILE A 712 17.69 34.35 19.52
C ILE A 712 19.13 34.81 19.25
N THR A 713 19.74 35.43 20.25
CA THR A 713 21.12 35.93 20.20
C THR A 713 22.00 35.34 21.29
N SER A 714 21.42 34.75 22.34
CA SER A 714 22.13 34.09 23.43
C SER A 714 21.37 32.86 23.95
N LEU A 715 22.11 31.78 24.21
CA LEU A 715 21.62 30.54 24.82
C LEU A 715 22.59 30.14 25.94
N GLU A 716 22.19 30.27 27.20
CA GLU A 716 23.01 29.88 28.35
C GLU A 716 22.31 28.77 29.14
N GLY A 717 22.96 27.61 29.29
CA GLY A 717 22.39 26.50 30.06
C GLY A 717 21.08 25.93 29.50
N VAL A 718 20.82 26.07 28.20
CA VAL A 718 19.60 25.59 27.53
C VAL A 718 19.75 24.14 27.11
N THR A 719 18.73 23.32 27.40
CA THR A 719 18.63 21.93 26.92
C THR A 719 17.52 21.85 25.89
N PHE A 720 17.77 21.19 24.75
CA PHE A 720 16.76 20.97 23.70
C PHE A 720 16.26 19.54 23.75
N GLY A 721 14.95 19.35 23.61
CA GLY A 721 14.35 18.08 23.18
C GLY A 721 14.64 17.78 21.70
N ASP A 722 14.15 16.63 21.25
CA ASP A 722 14.28 16.18 19.87
C ASP A 722 13.45 17.05 18.92
N VAL A 723 14.05 17.45 17.79
CA VAL A 723 13.37 18.25 16.75
C VAL A 723 13.29 17.42 15.47
N GLY A 724 12.07 17.05 15.08
CA GLY A 724 11.81 16.25 13.87
C GLY A 724 12.02 17.03 12.57
N GLY A 725 11.82 18.35 12.60
CA GLY A 725 12.04 19.27 11.48
C GLY A 725 13.32 20.09 11.58
N SER A 726 13.26 21.35 11.15
CA SER A 726 14.40 22.27 11.21
C SER A 726 14.37 23.11 12.48
N LEU A 727 15.52 23.27 13.13
CA LEU A 727 15.76 24.23 14.20
C LEU A 727 16.36 25.52 13.61
N ASP A 728 15.61 26.63 13.63
CA ASP A 728 16.05 27.93 13.08
C ASP A 728 16.69 28.82 14.16
N LEU A 729 18.02 28.85 14.17
CA LEU A 729 18.87 29.68 15.06
C LEU A 729 19.65 30.76 14.31
N ARG A 730 19.15 31.23 13.16
CA ARG A 730 19.92 32.07 12.23
C ARG A 730 20.46 33.41 12.78
N SER A 731 19.96 33.87 13.94
CA SER A 731 20.40 35.11 14.58
C SER A 731 21.55 34.94 15.58
N ILE A 732 21.96 33.71 15.89
CA ILE A 732 23.16 33.46 16.70
C ILE A 732 24.39 33.72 15.83
N THR A 733 25.07 34.83 16.06
CA THR A 733 26.37 35.11 15.47
C THR A 733 27.46 34.72 16.46
N SER A 734 28.06 33.55 16.23
CA SER A 734 29.30 32.99 16.81
C SER A 734 29.75 33.46 18.20
#